data_AF-A0A4V3NZB5-F1
#
_entry.id   AF-A0A4V3NZB5-F1
#
_cell.length_a   1.000
_cell.length_b   1.000
_cell.length_c   1.000
_cell.angle_alpha   90.00
_cell.angle_beta   90.00
_cell.angle_gamma   90.00
#
_symmetry.space_group_name_H-M   'P 1'
#
loop_
_entity.id
_entity.type
_entity.pdbx_description
1 polymer ?
#
loop_
_entity_poly.entity_id
_entity_poly.type
_entity_poly.pdbx_seq_one_letter_code
_entity_poly.pdbx_strand_id
1 'polypeptide(L)'
;MQRKVLGKFSSFLIASTAAAALFLGGCEGDRGPKGEPGAPGGAFTNLSTATTDQLANITFDQNASTVDSVTIQSPPVVTFTLKTTSGQAVEGIGSRDTTGRLNNLGFSLAKLIPASNGTPSHWVNYIVTTVPTGGTAAAASRPTSDREGKLEYLGNGKYRYTFARDVKLIQGQVNAMTFTGNNRRNDLGDLTYDPSKTHRLVVAYGGNIPGTSPAVAYKNAINLVYDFVPATGTRVTSSTSNAAQRNIVLTKYCNECHGNPGDPNNLNEQGWGLGVTTPHLDRVDTRYCAICHTSQRAYGRAISTATSGAFTGNTYVTADVSTADPSTDEAQILGEFVTMVHKIHMGSNLTLTGYSYAGVHFNEVAYPQSAALCRKCHRADTAKEQAVTPQGNNWRTMPSRKACGACHDNVHFSTGTITPTTTNPATTHPVQLNDASCNACHTPTAITESHAQAIVTPLNPEAPAGLTSFTYDLASATVDASNNLAIKFRILNQATNTPITLATPAAGLTVALPGFTGSPSFLLAYAMPQLETGTAIPADYNNLGKVAAQPDAISIATLLNTNNAATGSITGPDGSGYYTATINAASAFPAGAKMRAVAMQSYFTQTGFDNSIAGRHARAVIVPVTGDAVRRTVVDPDKCKNCHEFFEAHGGQRVYQTQVCVTCHNPNLTTSGRTISNTKLSGFNFTPVQLSILTTWDPAFNKTTAGYALTFPEFSNNFKDLIHGIHAGATRTDPIRDVRNGPSAGITLIAGEEITFPNMLGNCEACHISQQSYTPDVVSALAPRALPSTQVTRSAASIATPSTTTLTAARASVPNDQDLVVAPITAACVSCHDTPLAKAHMQANGAQLGAALNGPSYTDMGVVRTDLPSLTEQCALCHGQGKVADVITMHAANRPAVVSVAPTTTTTSATKALIKQMLNW
;
A
#
# COMPACT_ATOMS: atom_id res chain seq x y z
N MET A 1 -23.98 -46.02 -8.85
CA MET A 1 -23.69 -47.44 -9.15
C MET A 1 -22.32 -47.54 -9.81
N GLN A 2 -21.47 -48.44 -9.28
CA GLN A 2 -20.33 -49.16 -9.90
C GLN A 2 -19.23 -48.32 -10.61
N ARG A 3 -18.00 -48.13 -10.08
CA ARG A 3 -16.86 -49.04 -9.78
C ARG A 3 -16.26 -49.83 -10.98
N LYS A 4 -14.97 -49.50 -11.22
CA LYS A 4 -13.78 -50.33 -11.54
C LYS A 4 -13.56 -50.83 -12.97
N VAL A 5 -12.28 -50.82 -13.41
CA VAL A 5 -11.41 -52.00 -13.72
C VAL A 5 -10.00 -51.54 -14.20
N LEU A 6 -8.94 -51.79 -13.40
CA LEU A 6 -7.69 -52.60 -13.63
C LEU A 6 -6.60 -51.96 -14.54
N GLY A 7 -5.27 -52.12 -14.33
CA GLY A 7 -4.49 -52.85 -13.33
C GLY A 7 -2.98 -52.97 -13.71
N LYS A 8 -2.09 -52.66 -12.75
CA LYS A 8 -0.78 -53.25 -12.35
C LYS A 8 0.19 -53.93 -13.35
N PHE A 9 1.50 -53.62 -13.19
CA PHE A 9 2.61 -54.61 -13.20
C PHE A 9 3.66 -54.28 -12.12
N SER A 10 4.28 -55.34 -11.58
CA SER A 10 4.99 -55.43 -10.29
C SER A 10 6.51 -55.53 -10.40
N SER A 11 7.15 -55.34 -9.24
CA SER A 11 8.55 -55.51 -8.84
C SER A 11 9.20 -56.88 -9.14
N PHE A 12 10.54 -56.92 -9.21
CA PHE A 12 11.36 -58.10 -8.88
C PHE A 12 12.73 -57.71 -8.28
N LEU A 13 13.24 -58.60 -7.43
CA LEU A 13 14.37 -58.50 -6.50
C LEU A 13 15.34 -59.69 -6.76
N ILE A 14 16.56 -59.63 -6.20
CA ILE A 14 17.47 -60.73 -5.75
C ILE A 14 18.90 -60.78 -6.37
N ALA A 15 19.87 -60.39 -5.52
CA ALA A 15 21.13 -61.04 -5.05
C ALA A 15 22.30 -61.48 -5.97
N SER A 16 23.55 -61.18 -5.57
CA SER A 16 24.48 -62.09 -4.81
C SER A 16 25.98 -61.75 -4.96
N THR A 17 26.75 -61.87 -3.85
CA THR A 17 28.18 -62.30 -3.69
C THR A 17 29.34 -61.47 -4.27
N ALA A 18 30.59 -61.45 -3.79
CA ALA A 18 31.33 -61.62 -2.52
C ALA A 18 32.84 -61.61 -2.91
N ALA A 19 33.74 -60.92 -2.20
CA ALA A 19 35.18 -61.22 -2.21
C ALA A 19 35.89 -60.58 -0.99
N ALA A 20 36.70 -61.39 -0.32
CA ALA A 20 37.41 -61.13 0.93
C ALA A 20 38.92 -60.91 0.71
N ALA A 21 39.60 -60.25 1.65
CA ALA A 21 41.02 -60.43 1.92
C ALA A 21 41.34 -60.15 3.41
N LEU A 22 42.07 -61.08 4.03
CA LEU A 22 42.57 -61.18 5.42
C LEU A 22 43.73 -60.18 5.69
N PHE A 23 44.22 -59.84 6.91
CA PHE A 23 44.72 -60.61 8.08
C PHE A 23 45.14 -59.58 9.18
N LEU A 24 44.75 -59.66 10.46
CA LEU A 24 45.48 -60.13 11.69
C LEU A 24 44.91 -59.26 12.84
N GLY A 25 44.37 -59.74 13.96
CA GLY A 25 45.02 -60.50 15.03
C GLY A 25 45.38 -59.58 16.22
N GLY A 26 44.48 -59.42 17.20
CA GLY A 26 44.73 -58.71 18.46
C GLY A 26 43.58 -58.85 19.47
N CYS A 27 43.84 -59.50 20.60
CA CYS A 27 42.86 -59.95 21.60
C CYS A 27 42.25 -58.82 22.48
N GLU A 28 40.97 -59.05 22.80
CA GLU A 28 40.23 -58.88 24.07
C GLU A 28 40.26 -57.58 24.88
N GLY A 29 39.04 -57.07 25.10
CA GLY A 29 38.65 -56.16 26.18
C GLY A 29 37.13 -55.96 26.11
N ASP A 30 36.38 -56.67 26.96
CA ASP A 30 34.91 -56.63 27.03
C ASP A 30 34.37 -55.20 27.10
N ARG A 31 33.54 -54.83 26.11
CA ARG A 31 32.69 -53.64 26.17
C ARG A 31 31.26 -54.11 26.27
N GLY A 32 30.55 -53.63 27.30
CA GLY A 32 29.13 -53.88 27.51
C GLY A 32 28.28 -53.54 26.28
N PRO A 33 27.00 -53.99 26.25
CA PRO A 33 26.15 -53.83 25.08
C PRO A 33 26.17 -52.39 24.59
N LYS A 34 26.56 -52.24 23.31
CA LYS A 34 26.54 -50.96 22.60
C LYS A 34 25.13 -50.40 22.74
N GLY A 35 25.01 -49.22 23.37
CA GLY A 35 23.74 -48.51 23.41
C GLY A 35 23.18 -48.39 22.00
N GLU A 36 21.85 -48.50 21.88
CA GLU A 36 21.10 -48.26 20.65
C GLU A 36 21.74 -47.08 19.89
N PRO A 37 22.09 -47.24 18.60
CA PRO A 37 22.56 -46.12 17.80
C PRO A 37 21.56 -44.96 17.94
N GLY A 38 22.04 -43.81 18.40
CA GLY A 38 21.22 -42.61 18.44
C GLY A 38 20.53 -42.41 17.10
N ALA A 39 19.25 -42.03 17.14
CA ALA A 39 18.46 -41.82 15.93
C ALA A 39 19.26 -40.98 14.91
N PRO A 40 19.25 -41.33 13.61
CA PRO A 40 19.96 -40.58 12.59
C PRO A 40 19.60 -39.09 12.72
N GLY A 41 20.60 -38.24 12.94
CA GLY A 41 20.40 -36.81 13.14
C GLY A 41 19.63 -36.24 11.95
N GLY A 42 18.38 -35.83 12.19
CA GLY A 42 17.61 -35.08 11.20
C GLY A 42 18.40 -33.83 10.80
N ALA A 43 18.32 -33.43 9.53
CA ALA A 43 18.99 -32.21 9.07
C ALA A 43 18.54 -31.01 9.91
N PHE A 44 19.50 -30.27 10.47
CA PHE A 44 19.27 -29.10 11.33
C PHE A 44 20.06 -27.89 10.82
N THR A 45 19.62 -26.69 11.21
CA THR A 45 20.26 -25.41 10.92
C THR A 45 20.67 -24.77 12.25
N ASN A 46 21.97 -24.71 12.53
CA ASN A 46 22.48 -24.09 13.75
C ASN A 46 22.82 -22.62 13.53
N LEU A 47 22.08 -21.72 14.18
CA LEU A 47 22.22 -20.27 14.02
C LEU A 47 23.44 -19.71 14.76
N SER A 48 23.98 -20.39 15.77
CA SER A 48 25.15 -19.88 16.49
C SER A 48 26.46 -20.01 15.72
N THR A 49 26.48 -20.80 14.65
CA THR A 49 27.65 -21.04 13.79
C THR A 49 27.47 -20.51 12.37
N ALA A 50 26.31 -19.96 12.05
CA ALA A 50 26.00 -19.45 10.72
C ALA A 50 26.70 -18.10 10.46
N THR A 51 27.07 -17.85 9.22
CA THR A 51 27.59 -16.53 8.80
C THR A 51 26.47 -15.49 8.79
N THR A 52 26.83 -14.21 8.84
CA THR A 52 25.85 -13.11 8.73
C THR A 52 24.99 -13.23 7.47
N ASP A 53 25.58 -13.60 6.34
CA ASP A 53 24.84 -13.77 5.08
C ASP A 53 23.87 -14.96 5.12
N GLN A 54 24.26 -16.05 5.78
CA GLN A 54 23.37 -17.20 5.99
C GLN A 54 22.19 -16.83 6.90
N LEU A 55 22.44 -16.08 7.98
CA LEU A 55 21.40 -15.57 8.89
C LEU A 55 20.50 -14.53 8.22
N ALA A 56 21.06 -13.66 7.37
CA ALA A 56 20.29 -12.66 6.63
C ALA A 56 19.35 -13.29 5.59
N ASN A 57 19.66 -14.50 5.13
CA ASN A 57 18.89 -15.24 4.11
C ASN A 57 18.05 -16.40 4.65
N ILE A 58 18.19 -16.76 5.92
CA ILE A 58 17.39 -17.84 6.52
C ILE A 58 15.92 -17.46 6.56
N THR A 59 15.05 -18.43 6.30
CA THR A 59 13.60 -18.25 6.39
C THR A 59 12.98 -19.26 7.36
N PHE A 60 12.22 -18.74 8.33
CA PHE A 60 11.48 -19.53 9.31
C PHE A 60 10.09 -19.91 8.76
N ASP A 61 9.64 -21.12 9.06
CA ASP A 61 8.32 -21.62 8.66
C ASP A 61 7.31 -21.43 9.78
N GLN A 62 6.28 -20.62 9.52
CA GLN A 62 5.24 -20.33 10.50
C GLN A 62 4.25 -21.49 10.75
N ASN A 63 4.15 -22.44 9.83
CA ASN A 63 3.25 -23.61 9.97
C ASN A 63 3.96 -24.81 10.58
N ALA A 64 5.24 -25.00 10.22
CA ALA A 64 6.03 -26.12 10.71
C ALA A 64 6.61 -25.87 12.12
N SER A 65 6.61 -24.61 12.58
CA SER A 65 6.98 -24.21 13.93
C SER A 65 5.75 -24.11 14.84
N THR A 66 5.85 -24.60 16.08
CA THR A 66 4.70 -24.78 16.97
C THR A 66 4.99 -24.40 18.41
N VAL A 67 3.96 -23.97 19.13
CA VAL A 67 3.95 -24.07 20.60
C VAL A 67 3.37 -25.44 20.95
N ASP A 68 4.16 -26.27 21.63
CA ASP A 68 3.81 -27.65 21.92
C ASP A 68 3.00 -27.78 23.22
N SER A 69 3.33 -26.95 24.22
CA SER A 69 2.62 -26.94 25.51
C SER A 69 2.88 -25.65 26.27
N VAL A 70 1.90 -25.22 27.08
CA VAL A 70 2.04 -24.11 28.02
C VAL A 70 1.48 -24.54 29.38
N THR A 71 2.23 -24.33 30.46
CA THR A 71 1.82 -24.66 31.82
C THR A 71 2.04 -23.46 32.74
N ILE A 72 1.03 -23.05 33.50
CA ILE A 72 1.12 -21.94 34.46
C ILE A 72 1.12 -22.50 35.88
N GLN A 73 2.30 -22.93 36.33
CA GLN A 73 2.55 -23.48 37.66
C GLN A 73 3.65 -22.69 38.42
N SER A 74 3.66 -21.36 38.26
CA SER A 74 4.48 -20.43 39.06
C SER A 74 5.99 -20.79 39.15
N PRO A 75 6.82 -20.36 38.17
CA PRO A 75 6.50 -19.52 37.02
C PRO A 75 5.94 -20.31 35.81
N PRO A 76 5.40 -19.62 34.78
CA PRO A 76 5.01 -20.25 33.53
C PRO A 76 6.16 -21.00 32.83
N VAL A 77 5.84 -22.15 32.23
CA VAL A 77 6.74 -22.97 31.41
C VAL A 77 6.11 -23.20 30.03
N VAL A 78 6.91 -23.02 28.98
CA VAL A 78 6.52 -23.18 27.58
C VAL A 78 7.45 -24.17 26.91
N THR A 79 6.90 -25.06 26.10
CA THR A 79 7.68 -25.87 25.15
C THR A 79 7.26 -25.51 23.73
N PHE A 80 8.23 -25.30 22.84
CA PHE A 80 8.00 -24.88 21.46
C PHE A 80 9.05 -25.47 20.51
N THR A 81 8.70 -25.52 19.22
CA THR A 81 9.55 -26.05 18.15
C THR A 81 9.70 -24.99 17.06
N LEU A 82 10.94 -24.78 16.56
CA LEU A 82 11.24 -23.90 15.44
C LEU A 82 11.81 -24.68 14.25
N LYS A 83 11.31 -24.37 13.05
CA LYS A 83 11.76 -24.95 11.78
C LYS A 83 11.97 -23.88 10.70
N THR A 84 12.86 -24.17 9.78
CA THR A 84 13.03 -23.39 8.54
C THR A 84 11.95 -23.78 7.52
N THR A 85 11.78 -22.97 6.47
CA THR A 85 10.92 -23.29 5.31
C THR A 85 11.38 -24.52 4.52
N SER A 86 12.65 -24.90 4.65
CA SER A 86 13.19 -26.17 4.13
C SER A 86 12.85 -27.37 5.02
N GLY A 87 12.13 -27.16 6.13
CA GLY A 87 11.72 -28.19 7.09
C GLY A 87 12.81 -28.59 8.09
N GLN A 88 13.97 -27.91 8.10
CA GLN A 88 15.08 -28.21 9.00
C GLN A 88 14.80 -27.70 10.41
N ALA A 89 15.22 -28.46 11.41
CA ALA A 89 15.15 -28.04 12.81
C ALA A 89 16.09 -26.86 13.08
N VAL A 90 15.63 -25.82 13.80
CA VAL A 90 16.45 -24.64 14.11
C VAL A 90 17.14 -24.80 15.46
N GLU A 91 18.47 -24.66 15.48
CA GLU A 91 19.31 -24.71 16.67
C GLU A 91 20.00 -23.36 16.96
N GLY A 92 20.59 -23.19 18.15
CA GLY A 92 21.46 -22.03 18.44
C GLY A 92 20.75 -20.71 18.77
N ILE A 93 19.47 -20.72 19.14
CA ILE A 93 18.69 -19.49 19.40
C ILE A 93 18.93 -18.83 20.76
N GLY A 94 19.84 -19.36 21.58
CA GLY A 94 20.01 -19.02 23.00
C GLY A 94 20.96 -17.86 23.32
N SER A 95 21.43 -17.10 22.32
CA SER A 95 22.38 -16.00 22.57
C SER A 95 21.78 -14.92 23.48
N ARG A 96 22.61 -14.35 24.36
CA ARG A 96 22.20 -13.33 25.34
C ARG A 96 23.05 -12.07 25.20
N ASP A 97 22.47 -10.93 25.58
CA ASP A 97 23.18 -9.67 25.73
C ASP A 97 23.97 -9.62 27.06
N THR A 98 24.70 -8.53 27.26
CA THR A 98 25.50 -8.28 28.47
C THR A 98 24.66 -8.17 29.75
N THR A 99 23.35 -7.96 29.64
CA THR A 99 22.41 -7.93 30.77
C THR A 99 21.78 -9.29 31.03
N GLY A 100 22.19 -10.32 30.30
CA GLY A 100 21.68 -11.69 30.42
C GLY A 100 20.33 -11.91 29.73
N ARG A 101 19.85 -10.97 28.91
CA ARG A 101 18.57 -11.13 28.18
C ARG A 101 18.82 -11.83 26.86
N LEU A 102 17.96 -12.76 26.45
CA LEU A 102 18.03 -13.40 25.13
C LEU A 102 17.96 -12.37 24.00
N ASN A 103 18.86 -12.37 23.00
CA ASN A 103 18.96 -11.28 21.99
C ASN A 103 17.76 -11.18 21.04
N ASN A 104 17.43 -12.28 20.37
CA ASN A 104 16.43 -12.33 19.29
C ASN A 104 15.16 -13.09 19.65
N LEU A 105 15.12 -13.68 20.86
CA LEU A 105 14.02 -14.50 21.34
C LEU A 105 13.31 -13.79 22.49
N GLY A 106 11.99 -13.71 22.44
CA GLY A 106 11.17 -13.12 23.51
C GLY A 106 9.81 -13.79 23.66
N PHE A 107 9.27 -13.70 24.88
CA PHE A 107 7.99 -14.33 25.25
C PHE A 107 7.04 -13.29 25.83
N SER A 108 5.78 -13.27 25.38
CA SER A 108 4.75 -12.38 25.91
C SER A 108 3.51 -13.17 26.30
N LEU A 109 2.87 -12.81 27.42
CA LEU A 109 1.69 -13.49 27.94
C LEU A 109 0.65 -12.48 28.39
N ALA A 110 -0.58 -12.62 27.90
CA ALA A 110 -1.70 -11.71 28.19
C ALA A 110 -2.99 -12.50 28.44
N LYS A 111 -3.92 -11.92 29.21
CA LYS A 111 -5.30 -12.42 29.35
C LYS A 111 -6.27 -11.60 28.51
N LEU A 112 -7.29 -12.26 27.97
CA LEU A 112 -8.42 -11.59 27.34
C LEU A 112 -9.45 -11.22 28.39
N ILE A 113 -9.80 -9.95 28.46
CA ILE A 113 -10.95 -9.45 29.20
C ILE A 113 -12.16 -9.50 28.27
N PRO A 114 -13.23 -10.23 28.63
CA PRO A 114 -14.45 -10.29 27.83
C PRO A 114 -15.11 -8.92 27.62
N ALA A 115 -15.95 -8.82 26.60
CA ALA A 115 -16.80 -7.64 26.41
C ALA A 115 -17.78 -7.50 27.58
N SER A 116 -18.07 -6.27 28.00
CA SER A 116 -18.99 -5.97 29.10
C SER A 116 -19.62 -4.60 28.89
N ASN A 117 -20.92 -4.46 29.14
CA ASN A 117 -21.67 -3.20 29.03
C ASN A 117 -21.42 -2.45 27.69
N GLY A 118 -21.46 -3.15 26.56
CA GLY A 118 -21.21 -2.60 25.22
C GLY A 118 -19.72 -2.39 24.88
N THR A 119 -18.84 -2.26 25.88
CA THR A 119 -17.41 -2.12 25.65
C THR A 119 -16.82 -3.41 25.06
N PRO A 120 -16.04 -3.32 23.96
CA PRO A 120 -15.42 -4.49 23.35
C PRO A 120 -14.44 -5.22 24.28
N SER A 121 -14.27 -6.53 24.06
CA SER A 121 -13.20 -7.31 24.68
C SER A 121 -11.83 -6.69 24.43
N HIS A 122 -10.89 -6.77 25.38
CA HIS A 122 -9.54 -6.23 25.23
C HIS A 122 -8.48 -7.10 25.91
N TRP A 123 -7.22 -6.95 25.50
CA TRP A 123 -6.09 -7.69 26.07
C TRP A 123 -5.45 -6.92 27.22
N VAL A 124 -5.05 -7.64 28.27
CA VAL A 124 -4.21 -7.12 29.36
C VAL A 124 -2.96 -7.98 29.46
N ASN A 125 -1.80 -7.35 29.30
CA ASN A 125 -0.49 -8.02 29.31
C ASN A 125 0.04 -8.15 30.73
N TYR A 126 0.54 -9.33 31.09
CA TYR A 126 1.15 -9.59 32.40
C TYR A 126 2.60 -9.12 32.50
N ILE A 127 3.29 -8.97 31.37
CA ILE A 127 4.72 -8.62 31.32
C ILE A 127 4.86 -7.09 31.32
N VAL A 128 4.68 -6.52 32.51
CA VAL A 128 4.66 -5.06 32.77
C VAL A 128 5.60 -4.67 33.91
N THR A 129 6.68 -5.41 34.09
CA THR A 129 7.73 -5.12 35.07
C THR A 129 9.12 -5.39 34.51
N THR A 130 10.15 -4.74 35.04
CA THR A 130 11.53 -5.17 34.90
C THR A 130 11.81 -6.41 35.76
N VAL A 131 12.79 -7.22 35.38
CA VAL A 131 13.33 -8.28 36.25
C VAL A 131 14.44 -7.67 37.10
N PRO A 132 14.50 -7.94 38.42
CA PRO A 132 15.58 -7.46 39.27
C PRO A 132 16.97 -7.93 38.78
N THR A 133 17.94 -7.02 38.76
CA THR A 133 19.34 -7.31 38.40
C THR A 133 20.30 -6.55 39.32
N GLY A 134 21.31 -7.23 39.88
CA GLY A 134 22.46 -6.57 40.53
C GLY A 134 22.13 -5.56 41.63
N GLY A 135 21.10 -5.82 42.45
CA GLY A 135 20.66 -4.94 43.55
C GLY A 135 19.56 -3.93 43.18
N THR A 136 19.19 -3.80 41.91
CA THR A 136 18.06 -2.97 41.47
C THR A 136 16.74 -3.74 41.63
N ALA A 137 15.79 -3.18 42.36
CA ALA A 137 14.46 -3.75 42.54
C ALA A 137 13.65 -3.76 41.22
N ALA A 138 12.65 -4.66 41.15
CA ALA A 138 11.70 -4.65 40.03
C ALA A 138 10.93 -3.32 39.99
N ALA A 139 10.74 -2.79 38.80
CA ALA A 139 9.97 -1.58 38.55
C ALA A 139 8.87 -1.87 37.53
N ALA A 140 7.72 -1.23 37.68
CA ALA A 140 6.65 -1.31 36.70
C ALA A 140 7.07 -0.68 35.36
N SER A 141 6.56 -1.26 34.27
CA SER A 141 6.83 -0.85 32.90
C SER A 141 5.57 -0.97 32.05
N ARG A 142 5.59 -0.35 30.87
CA ARG A 142 4.63 -0.66 29.81
C ARG A 142 4.78 -2.13 29.36
N PRO A 143 3.81 -2.69 28.60
CA PRO A 143 3.92 -4.05 28.07
C PRO A 143 5.24 -4.29 27.32
N THR A 144 5.89 -5.40 27.68
CA THR A 144 7.18 -5.86 27.12
C THR A 144 7.18 -7.39 26.95
N SER A 145 8.37 -7.97 26.75
CA SER A 145 8.58 -9.42 26.64
C SER A 145 9.52 -9.92 27.73
N ASP A 146 9.27 -11.14 28.20
CA ASP A 146 10.16 -11.89 29.05
C ASP A 146 11.31 -12.45 28.20
N ARG A 147 12.53 -12.07 28.57
CA ARG A 147 13.79 -12.45 27.89
C ARG A 147 14.86 -12.94 28.87
N GLU A 148 14.57 -12.84 30.17
CA GLU A 148 15.48 -13.10 31.27
C GLU A 148 15.35 -14.54 31.82
N GLY A 149 14.29 -15.24 31.45
CA GLY A 149 14.02 -16.62 31.88
C GLY A 149 15.02 -17.65 31.35
N LYS A 150 14.85 -18.89 31.80
CA LYS A 150 15.74 -20.02 31.47
C LYS A 150 15.30 -20.68 30.17
N LEU A 151 16.22 -20.81 29.22
CA LEU A 151 16.00 -21.54 27.95
C LEU A 151 16.80 -22.84 27.96
N GLU A 152 16.14 -23.94 27.63
CA GLU A 152 16.72 -25.28 27.55
C GLU A 152 16.47 -25.86 26.15
N TYR A 153 17.52 -26.37 25.51
CA TYR A 153 17.38 -27.10 24.26
C TYR A 153 17.01 -28.57 24.52
N LEU A 154 15.97 -29.07 23.87
CA LEU A 154 15.44 -30.42 24.05
C LEU A 154 15.75 -31.34 22.86
N GLY A 155 16.45 -30.86 21.83
CA GLY A 155 16.75 -31.61 20.60
C GLY A 155 15.73 -31.37 19.48
N ASN A 156 16.17 -31.59 18.23
CA ASN A 156 15.36 -31.47 17.01
C ASN A 156 14.58 -30.15 16.88
N GLY A 157 15.22 -29.02 17.21
CA GLY A 157 14.63 -27.68 17.12
C GLY A 157 13.58 -27.37 18.20
N LYS A 158 13.45 -28.26 19.20
CA LYS A 158 12.53 -28.12 20.32
C LYS A 158 13.22 -27.50 21.53
N TYR A 159 12.52 -26.61 22.21
CA TYR A 159 13.01 -25.83 23.33
C TYR A 159 11.99 -25.79 24.47
N ARG A 160 12.49 -25.69 25.71
CA ARG A 160 11.72 -25.34 26.89
C ARG A 160 12.16 -23.98 27.40
N TYR A 161 11.20 -23.11 27.68
CA TYR A 161 11.42 -21.82 28.32
C TYR A 161 10.65 -21.72 29.63
N THR A 162 11.36 -21.39 30.70
CA THR A 162 10.79 -21.09 32.02
C THR A 162 10.90 -19.59 32.26
N PHE A 163 9.76 -18.93 32.44
CA PHE A 163 9.68 -17.47 32.58
C PHE A 163 10.44 -16.97 33.82
N ALA A 164 11.04 -15.78 33.71
CA ALA A 164 11.56 -15.08 34.88
C ALA A 164 10.45 -14.45 35.72
N ARG A 165 9.37 -13.98 35.08
CA ARG A 165 8.20 -13.38 35.75
C ARG A 165 7.13 -14.43 36.03
N ASP A 166 6.56 -14.38 37.23
CA ASP A 166 5.41 -15.20 37.61
C ASP A 166 4.09 -14.42 37.50
N VAL A 167 3.26 -14.82 36.55
CA VAL A 167 1.94 -14.20 36.30
C VAL A 167 0.96 -14.35 37.47
N LYS A 168 1.13 -15.34 38.37
CA LYS A 168 0.26 -15.46 39.55
C LYS A 168 0.60 -14.42 40.62
N LEU A 169 1.84 -13.93 40.65
CA LEU A 169 2.34 -13.02 41.68
C LEU A 169 2.33 -11.55 41.23
N ILE A 170 2.25 -11.31 39.92
CA ILE A 170 2.49 -9.99 39.34
C ILE A 170 1.51 -8.91 39.82
N GLN A 171 0.23 -9.24 40.05
CA GLN A 171 -0.76 -8.31 40.61
C GLN A 171 -0.32 -7.80 42.00
N GLY A 172 0.10 -8.71 42.87
CA GLY A 172 0.58 -8.38 44.21
C GLY A 172 1.87 -7.57 44.16
N GLN A 173 2.82 -7.97 43.30
CA GLN A 173 4.08 -7.25 43.10
C GLN A 173 3.86 -5.81 42.66
N VAL A 174 3.03 -5.59 41.63
CA VAL A 174 2.74 -4.25 41.10
C VAL A 174 1.96 -3.42 42.12
N ASN A 175 1.01 -4.01 42.87
CA ASN A 175 0.28 -3.31 43.93
C ASN A 175 1.18 -2.87 45.10
N ALA A 176 2.30 -3.55 45.32
CA ALA A 176 3.27 -3.19 46.36
C ALA A 176 4.27 -2.09 45.92
N MET A 177 4.24 -1.67 44.66
CA MET A 177 5.12 -0.62 44.14
C MET A 177 4.61 0.79 44.47
N THR A 178 5.53 1.75 44.53
CA THR A 178 5.19 3.17 44.65
C THR A 178 5.06 3.81 43.28
N PHE A 179 3.99 4.58 43.09
CA PHE A 179 3.62 5.22 41.84
C PHE A 179 3.61 6.75 42.01
N THR A 180 4.26 7.48 41.10
CA THR A 180 4.35 8.96 41.17
C THR A 180 4.18 9.59 39.79
N GLY A 181 3.61 10.79 39.76
CA GLY A 181 3.39 11.55 38.53
C GLY A 181 2.61 10.74 37.48
N ASN A 182 3.15 10.63 36.28
CA ASN A 182 2.52 9.92 35.16
C ASN A 182 2.59 8.39 35.26
N ASN A 183 3.33 7.84 36.22
CA ASN A 183 3.39 6.40 36.45
C ASN A 183 2.19 6.01 37.30
N ARG A 184 1.02 5.77 36.70
CA ARG A 184 -0.22 5.48 37.43
C ARG A 184 -0.46 3.99 37.49
N ARG A 185 -0.82 3.47 38.67
CA ARG A 185 -1.14 2.03 38.84
C ARG A 185 -2.27 1.59 37.90
N ASN A 186 -3.33 2.40 37.79
CA ASN A 186 -4.52 2.03 37.03
C ASN A 186 -4.24 1.83 35.54
N ASP A 187 -3.25 2.52 34.97
CA ASP A 187 -2.85 2.36 33.57
C ASP A 187 -2.43 0.91 33.29
N LEU A 188 -1.86 0.19 34.27
CA LEU A 188 -1.42 -1.19 34.09
C LEU A 188 -2.56 -2.21 34.09
N GLY A 189 -3.79 -1.80 34.38
CA GLY A 189 -4.99 -2.64 34.37
C GLY A 189 -5.04 -3.68 35.49
N ASP A 190 -6.07 -4.52 35.45
CA ASP A 190 -6.19 -5.68 36.34
C ASP A 190 -5.26 -6.81 35.88
N LEU A 191 -4.21 -7.08 36.66
CA LEU A 191 -3.22 -8.13 36.42
C LEU A 191 -3.51 -9.40 37.23
N THR A 192 -4.71 -9.53 37.82
CA THR A 192 -5.08 -10.74 38.55
C THR A 192 -5.06 -11.94 37.61
N TYR A 193 -4.37 -13.00 38.02
CA TYR A 193 -4.37 -14.26 37.27
C TYR A 193 -5.74 -14.94 37.39
N ASP A 194 -6.33 -15.27 36.24
CA ASP A 194 -7.64 -15.91 36.18
C ASP A 194 -7.57 -17.10 35.21
N PRO A 195 -7.40 -18.33 35.71
CA PRO A 195 -7.18 -19.51 34.86
C PRO A 195 -8.40 -19.87 34.01
N SER A 196 -9.58 -19.30 34.28
CA SER A 196 -10.80 -19.55 33.50
C SER A 196 -10.86 -18.73 32.21
N LYS A 197 -10.09 -17.64 32.12
CA LYS A 197 -10.06 -16.75 30.95
C LYS A 197 -9.09 -17.23 29.89
N THR A 198 -9.37 -16.88 28.64
CA THR A 198 -8.44 -17.13 27.55
C THR A 198 -7.16 -16.30 27.75
N HIS A 199 -6.02 -16.96 27.57
CA HIS A 199 -4.70 -16.38 27.58
C HIS A 199 -4.07 -16.51 26.20
N ARG A 200 -3.29 -15.50 25.80
CA ARG A 200 -2.46 -15.51 24.60
C ARG A 200 -1.00 -15.53 24.99
N LEU A 201 -0.30 -16.57 24.58
CA LEU A 201 1.16 -16.64 24.56
C LEU A 201 1.65 -16.27 23.15
N VAL A 202 2.71 -15.47 23.08
CA VAL A 202 3.48 -15.29 21.86
C VAL A 202 4.95 -15.62 22.11
N VAL A 203 5.52 -16.48 21.26
CA VAL A 203 6.98 -16.69 21.14
C VAL A 203 7.43 -15.95 19.89
N ALA A 204 8.30 -14.96 20.04
CA ALA A 204 8.82 -14.17 18.94
C ALA A 204 10.31 -14.44 18.74
N TYR A 205 10.70 -14.78 17.51
CA TYR A 205 12.09 -14.93 17.10
C TYR A 205 12.38 -14.13 15.82
N GLY A 206 13.45 -13.34 15.82
CA GLY A 206 13.89 -12.57 14.65
C GLY A 206 14.52 -11.23 15.02
N GLY A 207 14.37 -10.24 14.14
CA GLY A 207 14.89 -8.88 14.34
C GLY A 207 16.30 -8.66 13.77
N ASN A 208 17.11 -7.84 14.43
CA ASN A 208 18.50 -7.57 14.03
C ASN A 208 19.44 -8.69 14.47
N ILE A 209 20.32 -9.12 13.57
CA ILE A 209 21.40 -10.06 13.83
C ILE A 209 22.41 -9.41 14.79
N PRO A 210 22.67 -10.00 15.97
CA PRO A 210 23.59 -9.44 16.95
C PRO A 210 25.00 -9.26 16.39
N GLY A 211 25.67 -8.17 16.79
CA GLY A 211 27.08 -7.91 16.42
C GLY A 211 27.30 -7.38 15.00
N THR A 212 26.25 -6.97 14.29
CA THR A 212 26.36 -6.39 12.94
C THR A 212 26.36 -4.86 12.96
N SER A 213 27.21 -4.23 12.13
CA SER A 213 27.26 -2.78 11.93
C SER A 213 27.57 -2.46 10.45
N PRO A 214 26.65 -1.84 9.68
CA PRO A 214 25.29 -1.45 10.07
C PRO A 214 24.42 -2.66 10.46
N ALA A 215 23.33 -2.42 11.18
CA ALA A 215 22.45 -3.48 11.65
C ALA A 215 21.85 -4.26 10.48
N VAL A 216 22.06 -5.59 10.46
CA VAL A 216 21.49 -6.50 9.46
C VAL A 216 20.33 -7.26 10.09
N ALA A 217 19.18 -7.34 9.42
CA ALA A 217 18.01 -8.08 9.91
C ALA A 217 17.97 -9.53 9.40
N TYR A 218 17.24 -10.41 10.08
CA TYR A 218 16.84 -11.71 9.51
C TYR A 218 15.94 -11.54 8.27
N LYS A 219 15.86 -12.54 7.37
CA LYS A 219 14.99 -12.47 6.17
C LYS A 219 13.53 -12.27 6.54
N ASN A 220 13.05 -13.11 7.45
CA ASN A 220 11.76 -12.99 8.11
C ASN A 220 11.91 -13.19 9.63
N ALA A 221 10.93 -12.70 10.37
CA ALA A 221 10.73 -13.05 11.77
C ALA A 221 9.55 -14.02 11.89
N ILE A 222 9.49 -14.74 13.01
CA ILE A 222 8.40 -15.66 13.33
C ILE A 222 7.75 -15.28 14.66
N ASN A 223 6.42 -15.24 14.66
CA ASN A 223 5.62 -15.04 15.87
C ASN A 223 4.68 -16.24 16.03
N LEU A 224 4.99 -17.13 16.97
CA LEU A 224 4.15 -18.27 17.31
C LEU A 224 3.07 -17.82 18.29
N VAL A 225 1.83 -17.73 17.82
CA VAL A 225 0.68 -17.30 18.61
C VAL A 225 -0.08 -18.52 19.13
N TYR A 226 -0.27 -18.59 20.43
CA TYR A 226 -0.95 -19.70 21.09
C TYR A 226 -1.97 -19.20 22.11
N ASP A 227 -3.24 -19.37 21.78
CA ASP A 227 -4.36 -19.04 22.66
C ASP A 227 -4.85 -20.28 23.40
N PHE A 228 -5.13 -20.16 24.70
CA PHE A 228 -5.55 -21.29 25.52
C PHE A 228 -6.28 -20.85 26.79
N VAL A 229 -7.04 -21.76 27.40
CA VAL A 229 -7.63 -21.58 28.74
C VAL A 229 -6.79 -22.36 29.76
N PRO A 230 -6.07 -21.70 30.68
CA PRO A 230 -5.16 -22.38 31.60
C PRO A 230 -5.83 -23.45 32.49
N ALA A 231 -7.05 -23.21 32.97
CA ALA A 231 -7.77 -24.13 33.86
C ALA A 231 -8.04 -25.50 33.22
N THR A 232 -8.23 -25.53 31.90
CA THR A 232 -8.59 -26.74 31.15
C THR A 232 -7.46 -27.24 30.25
N GLY A 233 -6.40 -26.45 30.08
CA GLY A 233 -5.35 -26.68 29.08
C GLY A 233 -5.87 -26.62 27.63
N THR A 234 -7.14 -26.25 27.42
CA THR A 234 -7.78 -26.31 26.10
C THR A 234 -7.23 -25.21 25.22
N ARG A 235 -6.76 -25.59 24.02
CA ARG A 235 -6.36 -24.63 22.98
C ARG A 235 -7.60 -23.89 22.47
N VAL A 236 -7.48 -22.57 22.40
CA VAL A 236 -8.48 -21.68 21.83
C VAL A 236 -8.11 -21.43 20.37
N THR A 237 -9.08 -21.66 19.49
CA THR A 237 -8.95 -21.42 18.06
C THR A 237 -10.17 -20.68 17.57
N SER A 238 -10.11 -20.17 16.34
CA SER A 238 -11.23 -19.46 15.73
C SER A 238 -12.45 -20.37 15.61
N SER A 239 -12.27 -21.67 15.38
CA SER A 239 -13.37 -22.64 15.29
C SER A 239 -14.00 -23.03 16.63
N THR A 240 -13.34 -22.80 17.77
CA THR A 240 -13.79 -23.33 19.07
C THR A 240 -14.49 -22.32 19.97
N SER A 241 -14.25 -21.02 19.83
CA SER A 241 -14.84 -20.06 20.78
C SER A 241 -14.93 -18.61 20.31
N ASN A 242 -14.83 -18.33 19.00
CA ASN A 242 -14.96 -17.00 18.36
C ASN A 242 -14.55 -15.83 19.28
N ALA A 243 -15.48 -15.28 20.07
CA ALA A 243 -15.28 -14.14 20.96
C ALA A 243 -14.10 -14.27 21.92
N ALA A 244 -13.71 -15.48 22.32
CA ALA A 244 -12.61 -15.69 23.27
C ALA A 244 -11.21 -15.59 22.62
N GLN A 245 -11.09 -15.54 21.29
CA GLN A 245 -9.79 -15.43 20.60
C GLN A 245 -9.42 -13.99 20.21
N ARG A 246 -10.41 -13.10 20.05
CA ARG A 246 -10.22 -11.71 19.62
C ARG A 246 -9.32 -11.57 18.37
N ASN A 247 -9.67 -12.25 17.29
CA ASN A 247 -9.04 -12.10 15.97
C ASN A 247 -9.93 -11.22 15.07
N ILE A 248 -9.57 -9.94 14.98
CA ILE A 248 -10.33 -8.94 14.19
C ILE A 248 -9.72 -8.76 12.79
N VAL A 249 -8.40 -8.61 12.70
CA VAL A 249 -7.68 -8.37 11.44
C VAL A 249 -6.50 -9.32 11.32
N LEU A 250 -6.12 -9.67 10.08
CA LEU A 250 -4.93 -10.46 9.78
C LEU A 250 -3.90 -9.62 9.06
N THR A 251 -2.62 -9.93 9.31
CA THR A 251 -1.49 -9.27 8.66
C THR A 251 -1.58 -9.29 7.13
N LYS A 252 -2.08 -10.37 6.52
CA LYS A 252 -2.19 -10.49 5.06
C LYS A 252 -3.00 -9.35 4.41
N TYR A 253 -4.00 -8.80 5.10
CA TYR A 253 -4.81 -7.68 4.58
C TYR A 253 -4.04 -6.37 4.63
N CYS A 254 -3.19 -6.18 5.64
CA CYS A 254 -2.26 -5.05 5.70
C CYS A 254 -1.19 -5.16 4.61
N ASN A 255 -0.71 -6.37 4.35
CA ASN A 255 0.32 -6.67 3.35
C ASN A 255 -0.13 -6.48 1.90
N GLU A 256 -1.43 -6.29 1.65
CA GLU A 256 -1.93 -5.78 0.37
C GLU A 256 -1.23 -4.45 0.04
N CYS A 257 -0.99 -3.59 1.04
CA CYS A 257 -0.25 -2.34 0.89
C CYS A 257 1.21 -2.42 1.39
N HIS A 258 1.44 -3.13 2.49
CA HIS A 258 2.70 -3.13 3.25
C HIS A 258 3.62 -4.33 2.96
N GLY A 259 3.37 -5.03 1.86
CA GLY A 259 4.00 -6.31 1.55
C GLY A 259 5.52 -6.31 1.51
N ASN A 260 6.13 -7.48 1.79
CA ASN A 260 7.58 -7.64 1.79
C ASN A 260 8.10 -8.06 0.39
N PRO A 261 9.15 -7.41 -0.17
CA PRO A 261 9.80 -7.86 -1.41
C PRO A 261 10.25 -9.32 -1.34
N GLY A 262 9.95 -10.07 -2.40
CA GLY A 262 10.43 -11.43 -2.58
C GLY A 262 9.75 -12.49 -1.69
N ASP A 263 8.68 -12.14 -0.97
CA ASP A 263 7.82 -13.11 -0.29
C ASP A 263 6.71 -13.60 -1.24
N PRO A 264 6.82 -14.83 -1.80
CA PRO A 264 5.76 -15.38 -2.66
C PRO A 264 4.45 -15.63 -1.88
N ASN A 265 4.53 -15.58 -0.55
CA ASN A 265 3.43 -15.84 0.37
C ASN A 265 2.87 -14.57 1.01
N ASN A 266 3.27 -13.38 0.57
CA ASN A 266 2.97 -12.10 1.22
C ASN A 266 1.47 -11.85 1.48
N LEU A 267 0.59 -12.40 0.62
CA LEU A 267 -0.87 -12.26 0.71
C LEU A 267 -1.57 -13.50 1.29
N ASN A 268 -0.82 -14.47 1.80
CA ASN A 268 -1.36 -15.64 2.49
C ASN A 268 -0.91 -15.71 3.95
N GLU A 269 -1.39 -16.71 4.70
CA GLU A 269 -1.13 -16.85 6.13
C GLU A 269 0.29 -17.32 6.48
N GLN A 270 1.07 -17.70 5.46
CA GLN A 270 2.46 -18.15 5.56
C GLN A 270 3.46 -17.03 5.22
N GLY A 271 2.97 -15.83 4.86
CA GLY A 271 3.81 -14.69 4.52
C GLY A 271 4.63 -14.16 5.69
N TRP A 272 5.67 -13.38 5.39
CA TRP A 272 6.67 -12.87 6.34
C TRP A 272 6.16 -11.73 7.24
N GLY A 273 4.84 -11.53 7.30
CA GLY A 273 4.12 -10.52 8.08
C GLY A 273 4.33 -9.07 7.59
N LEU A 274 4.16 -8.07 8.46
CA LEU A 274 4.11 -6.62 8.11
C LEU A 274 5.40 -6.01 7.50
N GLY A 275 6.39 -6.82 7.12
CA GLY A 275 7.61 -6.37 6.45
C GLY A 275 8.43 -5.36 7.27
N VAL A 276 9.09 -4.42 6.58
CA VAL A 276 9.92 -3.33 7.15
C VAL A 276 9.11 -2.17 7.73
N THR A 277 7.78 -2.22 7.69
CA THR A 277 6.90 -1.09 8.03
C THR A 277 6.78 -0.84 9.52
N THR A 278 7.28 -1.76 10.34
CA THR A 278 7.32 -1.58 11.79
C THR A 278 8.76 -1.36 12.25
N PRO A 279 8.98 -0.50 13.26
CA PRO A 279 10.32 -0.32 13.85
C PRO A 279 10.78 -1.56 14.64
N HIS A 280 9.95 -2.60 14.74
CA HIS A 280 10.21 -3.82 15.48
C HIS A 280 10.26 -4.99 14.50
N LEU A 281 11.42 -5.18 13.89
CA LEU A 281 11.67 -6.17 12.83
C LEU A 281 11.37 -7.64 13.24
N ASP A 282 11.23 -7.89 14.53
CA ASP A 282 10.86 -9.17 15.15
C ASP A 282 9.34 -9.35 15.38
N ARG A 283 8.52 -8.32 15.15
CA ARG A 283 7.08 -8.29 15.45
C ARG A 283 6.27 -8.06 14.17
N VAL A 284 5.73 -9.14 13.65
CA VAL A 284 5.19 -9.18 12.29
C VAL A 284 3.72 -9.65 12.24
N ASP A 285 3.19 -10.13 13.36
CA ASP A 285 1.80 -10.62 13.47
C ASP A 285 0.89 -9.63 14.24
N THR A 286 -0.25 -9.27 13.65
CA THR A 286 -1.23 -8.35 14.29
C THR A 286 -1.70 -8.86 15.66
N ARG A 287 -1.77 -10.18 15.86
CA ARG A 287 -2.15 -10.81 17.14
C ARG A 287 -1.10 -10.59 18.22
N TYR A 288 0.17 -10.44 17.83
CA TYR A 288 1.23 -10.05 18.76
C TYR A 288 1.17 -8.56 19.07
N CYS A 289 1.00 -7.72 18.05
CA CYS A 289 0.84 -6.27 18.23
C CYS A 289 -0.27 -5.95 19.25
N ALA A 290 -1.42 -6.63 19.14
CA ALA A 290 -2.60 -6.42 19.98
C ALA A 290 -2.39 -6.68 21.49
N ILE A 291 -1.39 -7.47 21.89
CA ILE A 291 -1.09 -7.72 23.31
C ILE A 291 -0.01 -6.79 23.87
N CYS A 292 0.75 -6.10 23.03
CA CYS A 292 1.71 -5.08 23.46
C CYS A 292 1.15 -3.65 23.34
N HIS A 293 0.30 -3.42 22.34
CA HIS A 293 -0.38 -2.15 22.09
C HIS A 293 -1.77 -2.15 22.73
N THR A 294 -1.79 -2.23 24.06
CA THR A 294 -2.99 -2.15 24.91
C THR A 294 -3.12 -0.76 25.53
N SER A 295 -4.21 -0.49 26.26
CA SER A 295 -4.38 0.74 27.06
C SER A 295 -3.23 0.96 28.06
N GLN A 296 -2.54 -0.13 28.47
CA GLN A 296 -1.35 -0.06 29.35
C GLN A 296 -0.18 0.74 28.77
N ARG A 297 -0.27 1.12 27.49
CA ARG A 297 0.65 2.07 26.85
C ARG A 297 0.55 3.50 27.43
N ALA A 298 -0.50 3.84 28.18
CA ALA A 298 -0.64 5.08 28.93
C ALA A 298 0.37 5.22 30.08
N TYR A 299 0.85 4.10 30.64
CA TYR A 299 1.74 4.12 31.80
C TYR A 299 3.01 4.94 31.52
N GLY A 300 3.28 5.91 32.40
CA GLY A 300 4.41 6.82 32.31
C GLY A 300 4.24 7.95 31.29
N ARG A 301 3.02 8.16 30.76
CA ARG A 301 2.72 9.19 29.75
C ARG A 301 1.86 10.31 30.31
N ALA A 302 2.22 11.54 29.95
CA ALA A 302 1.42 12.72 30.24
C ALA A 302 0.18 12.76 29.35
N ILE A 303 -0.89 13.38 29.84
CA ILE A 303 -2.07 13.70 29.04
C ILE A 303 -1.78 14.98 28.26
N SER A 304 -2.09 14.96 26.97
CA SER A 304 -2.05 16.11 26.08
C SER A 304 -3.48 16.58 25.79
N THR A 305 -3.70 17.88 25.87
CA THR A 305 -4.94 18.54 25.45
C THR A 305 -4.65 19.39 24.22
N ALA A 306 -5.56 19.41 23.24
CA ALA A 306 -5.38 20.26 22.07
C ALA A 306 -5.63 21.73 22.43
N THR A 307 -4.80 22.63 21.89
CA THR A 307 -4.99 24.08 21.97
C THR A 307 -5.30 24.58 20.56
N SER A 308 -6.44 25.24 20.38
CA SER A 308 -6.87 25.74 19.07
C SER A 308 -6.87 24.67 17.96
N GLY A 309 -7.25 23.44 18.31
CA GLY A 309 -7.33 22.31 17.36
C GLY A 309 -5.99 21.64 17.05
N ALA A 310 -4.92 21.94 17.78
CA ALA A 310 -3.60 21.35 17.57
C ALA A 310 -2.95 20.85 18.88
N PHE A 311 -2.23 19.73 18.79
CA PHE A 311 -1.32 19.25 19.82
C PHE A 311 0.10 19.77 19.56
N THR A 312 0.89 19.90 20.62
CA THR A 312 2.31 20.31 20.54
C THR A 312 3.21 19.29 21.22
N GLY A 313 4.40 19.09 20.67
CA GLY A 313 5.37 18.11 21.17
C GLY A 313 4.88 16.66 21.02
N ASN A 314 5.42 15.77 21.85
CA ASN A 314 5.07 14.35 21.81
C ASN A 314 3.68 14.11 22.42
N THR A 315 2.82 13.45 21.65
CA THR A 315 1.44 13.11 22.00
C THR A 315 1.31 11.59 22.19
N TYR A 316 1.10 11.15 23.43
CA TYR A 316 0.97 9.72 23.75
C TYR A 316 -0.42 9.33 24.27
N VAL A 317 -1.02 10.23 25.04
CA VAL A 317 -2.38 10.12 25.57
C VAL A 317 -3.05 11.45 25.33
N THR A 318 -4.24 11.45 24.73
CA THR A 318 -5.02 12.67 24.47
C THR A 318 -6.34 12.63 25.22
N ALA A 319 -6.77 13.77 25.73
CA ALA A 319 -8.09 13.93 26.33
C ALA A 319 -8.55 15.39 26.19
N ASP A 320 -9.81 15.63 26.51
CA ASP A 320 -10.39 16.98 26.46
C ASP A 320 -9.88 17.86 27.60
N VAL A 321 -9.59 17.23 28.74
CA VAL A 321 -9.06 17.89 29.93
C VAL A 321 -7.81 17.17 30.43
N SER A 322 -6.86 17.92 30.97
CA SER A 322 -5.59 17.38 31.49
C SER A 322 -5.76 16.51 32.73
N THR A 323 -6.93 16.56 33.37
CA THR A 323 -7.29 15.79 34.57
C THR A 323 -8.10 14.54 34.26
N ALA A 324 -8.34 14.20 32.99
CA ALA A 324 -9.06 12.98 32.61
C ALA A 324 -8.35 11.74 33.14
N ASP A 325 -9.10 10.70 33.52
CA ASP A 325 -8.53 9.43 33.93
C ASP A 325 -8.17 8.58 32.68
N PRO A 326 -6.88 8.32 32.39
CA PRO A 326 -6.47 7.52 31.23
C PRO A 326 -6.91 6.06 31.28
N SER A 327 -7.33 5.58 32.45
CA SER A 327 -7.87 4.23 32.62
C SER A 327 -9.34 4.13 32.20
N THR A 328 -9.98 5.27 31.89
CA THR A 328 -11.32 5.35 31.29
C THR A 328 -11.24 5.66 29.80
N ASP A 329 -12.31 5.45 29.03
CA ASP A 329 -12.32 5.84 27.61
C ASP A 329 -12.56 7.34 27.38
N GLU A 330 -12.44 8.18 28.43
CA GLU A 330 -12.37 9.64 28.28
C GLU A 330 -11.04 10.10 27.67
N ALA A 331 -10.00 9.25 27.75
CA ALA A 331 -8.73 9.46 27.09
C ALA A 331 -8.54 8.49 25.91
N GLN A 332 -7.84 8.97 24.88
CA GLN A 332 -7.36 8.13 23.78
C GLN A 332 -5.87 7.85 23.96
N ILE A 333 -5.51 6.58 24.02
CA ILE A 333 -4.13 6.12 24.11
C ILE A 333 -3.63 5.89 22.69
N LEU A 334 -2.78 6.79 22.17
CA LEU A 334 -2.30 6.70 20.78
C LEU A 334 -1.49 5.43 20.50
N GLY A 335 -0.91 4.84 21.55
CA GLY A 335 -0.18 3.57 21.44
C GLY A 335 -1.05 2.33 21.51
N GLU A 336 -2.36 2.44 21.73
CA GLU A 336 -3.27 1.29 21.73
C GLU A 336 -3.61 0.91 20.28
N PHE A 337 -3.65 -0.39 19.97
CA PHE A 337 -3.63 -0.88 18.59
C PHE A 337 -4.76 -0.30 17.72
N VAL A 338 -5.99 -0.24 18.26
CA VAL A 338 -7.15 0.32 17.54
C VAL A 338 -7.00 1.82 17.27
N THR A 339 -6.60 2.59 18.27
CA THR A 339 -6.44 4.05 18.16
C THR A 339 -5.27 4.39 17.25
N MET A 340 -4.14 3.70 17.42
CA MET A 340 -2.92 3.89 16.64
C MET A 340 -3.17 3.65 15.15
N VAL A 341 -3.71 2.47 14.79
CA VAL A 341 -3.90 2.08 13.39
C VAL A 341 -4.91 2.99 12.71
N HIS A 342 -6.05 3.29 13.35
CA HIS A 342 -7.04 4.18 12.75
C HIS A 342 -6.50 5.61 12.58
N LYS A 343 -5.82 6.20 13.58
CA LYS A 343 -5.29 7.56 13.44
C LYS A 343 -4.18 7.67 12.40
N ILE A 344 -3.30 6.67 12.29
CA ILE A 344 -2.28 6.64 11.23
C ILE A 344 -2.93 6.67 9.84
N HIS A 345 -3.96 5.85 9.60
CA HIS A 345 -4.59 5.74 8.28
C HIS A 345 -5.70 6.77 8.02
N MET A 346 -6.23 7.42 9.05
CA MET A 346 -6.92 8.70 8.86
C MET A 346 -5.91 9.75 8.42
N GLY A 347 -4.79 9.80 9.14
CA GLY A 347 -3.63 10.59 8.81
C GLY A 347 -3.96 12.06 8.59
N SER A 348 -3.67 12.54 7.40
CA SER A 348 -4.03 13.88 6.96
C SER A 348 -5.53 14.13 6.99
N ASN A 349 -6.45 13.16 7.03
CA ASN A 349 -7.89 13.40 7.14
C ASN A 349 -8.39 13.67 8.58
N LEU A 350 -7.53 13.58 9.60
CA LEU A 350 -7.90 13.93 10.98
C LEU A 350 -8.30 15.40 11.12
N THR A 351 -9.24 15.69 12.02
CA THR A 351 -9.68 17.08 12.27
C THR A 351 -8.65 17.82 13.09
N LEU A 352 -8.14 17.20 14.17
CA LEU A 352 -7.09 17.77 15.00
C LEU A 352 -5.72 17.53 14.35
N THR A 353 -4.79 18.44 14.64
CA THR A 353 -3.43 18.42 14.07
C THR A 353 -2.36 18.26 15.15
N GLY A 354 -1.12 17.97 14.76
CA GLY A 354 0.03 17.90 15.66
C GLY A 354 0.18 16.59 16.43
N TYR A 355 -0.52 15.52 16.05
CA TYR A 355 -0.33 14.21 16.66
C TYR A 355 1.08 13.69 16.38
N SER A 356 1.87 13.47 17.43
CA SER A 356 3.23 12.95 17.34
C SER A 356 3.44 11.77 18.30
N TYR A 357 3.47 10.55 17.78
CA TYR A 357 3.68 9.34 18.58
C TYR A 357 5.02 8.70 18.24
N ALA A 358 5.99 8.80 19.16
CA ALA A 358 7.30 8.15 19.02
C ALA A 358 8.00 8.47 17.68
N GLY A 359 7.94 9.73 17.23
CA GLY A 359 8.52 10.19 15.96
C GLY A 359 7.64 9.97 14.74
N VAL A 360 6.45 9.36 14.89
CA VAL A 360 5.46 9.23 13.81
C VAL A 360 4.46 10.38 13.92
N HIS A 361 4.45 11.24 12.92
CA HIS A 361 3.53 12.37 12.80
C HIS A 361 2.29 11.93 12.02
N PHE A 362 1.18 11.66 12.71
CA PHE A 362 0.03 11.03 12.05
C PHE A 362 -0.56 11.91 10.95
N ASN A 363 -0.61 13.22 11.16
CA ASN A 363 -1.19 14.16 10.18
C ASN A 363 -0.42 14.27 8.85
N GLU A 364 0.82 13.79 8.79
CA GLU A 364 1.63 13.76 7.57
C GLU A 364 1.38 12.51 6.72
N VAL A 365 0.63 11.53 7.24
CA VAL A 365 0.31 10.30 6.52
C VAL A 365 -0.83 10.53 5.53
N ALA A 366 -0.59 10.15 4.29
CA ALA A 366 -1.56 10.14 3.20
C ALA A 366 -2.07 8.72 2.96
N TYR A 367 -3.33 8.44 3.27
CA TYR A 367 -3.91 7.13 2.97
C TYR A 367 -4.36 7.07 1.50
N PRO A 368 -3.94 6.05 0.71
CA PRO A 368 -4.13 6.02 -0.74
C PRO A 368 -5.58 5.74 -1.20
N GLN A 369 -6.50 5.61 -0.25
CA GLN A 369 -7.91 5.28 -0.47
C GLN A 369 -8.77 5.93 0.64
N SER A 370 -10.10 5.82 0.53
CA SER A 370 -11.00 6.31 1.57
C SER A 370 -10.82 5.52 2.88
N ALA A 371 -10.71 6.24 4.00
CA ALA A 371 -10.66 5.63 5.34
C ALA A 371 -11.98 4.96 5.75
N ALA A 372 -13.08 5.28 5.06
CA ALA A 372 -14.39 4.67 5.25
C ALA A 372 -14.49 3.24 4.65
N LEU A 373 -13.49 2.79 3.89
CA LEU A 373 -13.41 1.43 3.36
C LEU A 373 -12.97 0.42 4.43
N CYS A 374 -13.83 0.23 5.44
CA CYS A 374 -13.53 -0.59 6.62
C CYS A 374 -13.04 -1.98 6.24
N ARG A 375 -13.61 -2.55 5.18
CA ARG A 375 -13.31 -3.90 4.74
C ARG A 375 -11.84 -4.08 4.37
N LYS A 376 -11.15 -3.02 3.93
CA LYS A 376 -9.70 -3.05 3.66
C LYS A 376 -8.94 -3.71 4.82
N CYS A 377 -9.26 -3.27 6.04
CA CYS A 377 -8.91 -3.83 7.33
C CYS A 377 -9.63 -5.14 7.69
N HIS A 378 -10.96 -5.04 7.61
CA HIS A 378 -11.91 -5.85 8.34
C HIS A 378 -12.67 -6.82 7.43
N ARG A 379 -12.18 -8.06 7.34
CA ARG A 379 -12.77 -9.12 6.51
C ARG A 379 -13.48 -10.16 7.36
N ALA A 380 -14.79 -10.32 7.17
CA ALA A 380 -15.59 -11.37 7.80
C ALA A 380 -16.97 -11.50 7.13
N ASP A 381 -17.05 -11.26 5.82
CA ASP A 381 -18.33 -11.32 5.11
C ASP A 381 -18.63 -12.71 4.60
N THR A 382 -17.58 -13.44 4.26
CA THR A 382 -17.68 -14.82 3.79
C THR A 382 -17.37 -15.80 4.93
N ALA A 383 -17.88 -17.03 4.81
CA ALA A 383 -17.57 -18.10 5.77
C ALA A 383 -16.05 -18.38 5.86
N LYS A 384 -15.32 -18.24 4.75
CA LYS A 384 -13.86 -18.40 4.71
C LYS A 384 -13.15 -17.32 5.52
N GLU A 385 -13.58 -16.06 5.44
CA GLU A 385 -13.01 -14.97 6.23
C GLU A 385 -13.40 -15.11 7.70
N GLN A 386 -14.66 -15.40 8.01
CA GLN A 386 -15.12 -15.62 9.39
C GLN A 386 -14.39 -16.78 10.09
N ALA A 387 -13.96 -17.79 9.35
CA ALA A 387 -13.20 -18.91 9.90
C ALA A 387 -11.83 -18.50 10.47
N VAL A 388 -11.25 -17.38 10.02
CA VAL A 388 -9.93 -16.90 10.46
C VAL A 388 -9.99 -15.58 11.24
N THR A 389 -10.99 -14.74 10.96
CA THR A 389 -11.30 -13.48 11.65
C THR A 389 -12.76 -13.45 12.10
N PRO A 390 -13.15 -14.30 13.08
CA PRO A 390 -14.53 -14.38 13.52
C PRO A 390 -15.06 -13.08 14.17
N GLN A 391 -14.18 -12.17 14.58
CA GLN A 391 -14.53 -10.83 15.07
C GLN A 391 -14.30 -9.74 14.01
N GLY A 392 -14.07 -10.11 12.75
CA GLY A 392 -13.77 -9.15 11.69
C GLY A 392 -14.86 -8.11 11.53
N ASN A 393 -16.13 -8.47 11.73
CA ASN A 393 -17.29 -7.56 11.64
C ASN A 393 -17.52 -6.66 12.87
N ASN A 394 -16.65 -6.72 13.89
CA ASN A 394 -16.78 -5.87 15.07
C ASN A 394 -16.74 -4.37 14.74
N TRP A 395 -16.18 -3.97 13.60
CA TRP A 395 -16.19 -2.57 13.14
C TRP A 395 -17.60 -1.98 13.03
N ARG A 396 -18.63 -2.81 12.77
CA ARG A 396 -20.04 -2.38 12.69
C ARG A 396 -20.93 -2.97 13.79
N THR A 397 -20.50 -4.02 14.49
CA THR A 397 -21.33 -4.67 15.51
C THR A 397 -20.94 -4.32 16.95
N MET A 398 -19.80 -3.66 17.15
CA MET A 398 -19.28 -3.28 18.46
C MET A 398 -18.79 -1.82 18.45
N PRO A 399 -19.69 -0.83 18.20
CA PRO A 399 -19.32 0.58 18.25
C PRO A 399 -18.81 0.96 19.65
N SER A 400 -17.72 1.71 19.71
CA SER A 400 -17.13 2.18 20.97
C SER A 400 -16.51 3.56 20.79
N ARG A 401 -16.53 4.37 21.85
CA ARG A 401 -15.95 5.73 21.83
C ARG A 401 -14.50 5.72 21.38
N LYS A 402 -13.73 4.73 21.84
CA LYS A 402 -12.32 4.57 21.49
C LYS A 402 -12.08 4.30 20.00
N ALA A 403 -12.86 3.42 19.39
CA ALA A 403 -12.70 3.08 17.98
C ALA A 403 -13.22 4.19 17.05
N CYS A 404 -14.41 4.72 17.33
CA CYS A 404 -15.04 5.76 16.52
C CYS A 404 -14.29 7.09 16.65
N GLY A 405 -13.92 7.49 17.87
CA GLY A 405 -13.18 8.72 18.14
C GLY A 405 -11.74 8.72 17.63
N ALA A 406 -11.20 7.57 17.21
CA ALA A 406 -9.91 7.54 16.53
C ALA A 406 -9.98 8.26 15.18
N CYS A 407 -11.11 8.15 14.46
CA CYS A 407 -11.35 8.86 13.20
C CYS A 407 -12.16 10.14 13.39
N HIS A 408 -13.23 10.07 14.19
CA HIS A 408 -14.07 11.21 14.57
C HIS A 408 -13.44 11.95 15.75
N ASP A 409 -12.21 12.42 15.56
CA ASP A 409 -11.38 13.02 16.60
C ASP A 409 -11.81 14.44 17.02
N ASN A 410 -12.88 14.92 16.43
CA ASN A 410 -13.59 16.16 16.76
C ASN A 410 -14.85 15.94 17.60
N VAL A 411 -15.18 14.70 17.94
CA VAL A 411 -16.37 14.34 18.74
C VAL A 411 -15.96 14.07 20.19
N HIS A 412 -16.54 14.84 21.10
CA HIS A 412 -16.29 14.77 22.53
C HIS A 412 -17.45 14.05 23.21
N PHE A 413 -17.35 12.71 23.33
CA PHE A 413 -18.47 11.87 23.77
C PHE A 413 -18.97 12.19 25.18
N SER A 414 -18.08 12.55 26.11
CA SER A 414 -18.43 12.84 27.51
C SER A 414 -19.17 14.17 27.69
N THR A 415 -18.93 15.14 26.81
CA THR A 415 -19.56 16.48 26.85
C THR A 415 -20.70 16.60 25.84
N GLY A 416 -20.75 15.72 24.84
CA GLY A 416 -21.72 15.77 23.76
C GLY A 416 -21.44 16.86 22.72
N THR A 417 -20.24 17.46 22.73
CA THR A 417 -19.89 18.50 21.76
C THR A 417 -19.20 17.91 20.53
N ILE A 418 -19.46 18.50 19.37
CA ILE A 418 -18.73 18.22 18.13
C ILE A 418 -18.08 19.54 17.71
N THR A 419 -16.77 19.51 17.44
CA THR A 419 -16.11 20.62 16.76
C THR A 419 -16.46 20.54 15.27
N PRO A 420 -17.25 21.47 14.71
CA PRO A 420 -17.76 21.33 13.34
C PRO A 420 -16.63 21.39 12.32
N THR A 421 -16.81 20.69 11.21
CA THR A 421 -15.90 20.79 10.06
C THR A 421 -16.69 21.18 8.82
N THR A 422 -16.00 21.54 7.74
CA THR A 422 -16.63 21.81 6.44
C THR A 422 -17.39 20.61 5.87
N THR A 423 -17.08 19.40 6.32
CA THR A 423 -17.68 18.14 5.86
C THR A 423 -18.69 17.53 6.83
N ASN A 424 -18.69 18.00 8.09
CA ASN A 424 -19.69 17.65 9.09
C ASN A 424 -20.08 18.92 9.86
N PRO A 425 -21.22 19.55 9.52
CA PRO A 425 -21.68 20.77 10.18
C PRO A 425 -22.34 20.49 11.54
N ALA A 426 -22.49 19.23 11.96
CA ALA A 426 -23.07 18.89 13.24
C ALA A 426 -22.26 19.51 14.39
N THR A 427 -22.95 20.07 15.36
CA THR A 427 -22.37 20.74 16.52
C THR A 427 -22.53 19.92 17.81
N THR A 428 -23.40 18.92 17.82
CA THR A 428 -23.75 18.15 19.01
C THR A 428 -23.90 16.65 18.74
N HIS A 429 -23.60 15.86 19.77
CA HIS A 429 -23.84 14.43 19.89
C HIS A 429 -24.44 14.17 21.29
N PRO A 430 -25.34 13.19 21.48
CA PRO A 430 -25.78 12.84 22.83
C PRO A 430 -24.61 12.48 23.76
N VAL A 431 -24.61 12.93 25.01
CA VAL A 431 -23.56 12.56 25.98
C VAL A 431 -23.52 11.03 26.15
N GLN A 432 -22.32 10.45 26.05
CA GLN A 432 -22.04 9.03 26.24
C GLN A 432 -20.86 8.85 27.22
N LEU A 433 -21.16 8.34 28.41
CA LEU A 433 -20.16 8.06 29.46
C LEU A 433 -19.58 6.64 29.36
N ASN A 434 -20.21 5.76 28.58
CA ASN A 434 -19.77 4.40 28.28
C ASN A 434 -20.30 3.97 26.90
N ASP A 435 -19.99 2.75 26.47
CA ASP A 435 -20.33 2.24 25.15
C ASP A 435 -21.69 1.50 25.09
N ALA A 436 -22.41 1.37 26.21
CA ALA A 436 -23.57 0.48 26.31
C ALA A 436 -24.71 0.86 25.37
N SER A 437 -24.90 2.15 25.11
CA SER A 437 -26.00 2.69 24.32
C SER A 437 -25.64 2.94 22.85
N CYS A 438 -24.37 2.78 22.46
CA CYS A 438 -23.92 3.13 21.11
C CYS A 438 -24.69 2.37 20.02
N ASN A 439 -24.90 1.07 20.21
CA ASN A 439 -25.57 0.21 19.24
C ASN A 439 -27.09 0.45 19.12
N ALA A 440 -27.69 1.24 20.02
CA ALA A 440 -29.10 1.62 19.92
C ALA A 440 -29.36 2.61 18.77
N CYS A 441 -28.39 3.48 18.50
CA CYS A 441 -28.46 4.46 17.41
C CYS A 441 -27.55 4.08 16.24
N HIS A 442 -26.34 3.60 16.53
CA HIS A 442 -25.36 3.17 15.53
C HIS A 442 -25.50 1.67 15.26
N THR A 443 -26.59 1.29 14.62
CA THR A 443 -26.83 -0.10 14.22
C THR A 443 -25.84 -0.54 13.14
N PRO A 444 -25.60 -1.86 12.94
CA PRO A 444 -24.71 -2.32 11.88
C PRO A 444 -25.07 -1.82 10.48
N THR A 445 -26.37 -1.68 10.19
CA THR A 445 -26.88 -1.11 8.94
C THR A 445 -26.52 0.37 8.84
N ALA A 446 -26.87 1.17 9.86
CA ALA A 446 -26.58 2.60 9.86
C ALA A 446 -25.08 2.91 9.75
N ILE A 447 -24.23 2.12 10.41
CA ILE A 447 -22.77 2.25 10.30
C ILE A 447 -22.32 1.91 8.87
N THR A 448 -22.84 0.83 8.27
CA THR A 448 -22.46 0.45 6.90
C THR A 448 -22.87 1.51 5.89
N GLU A 449 -24.09 2.05 6.00
CA GLU A 449 -24.61 3.09 5.11
C GLU A 449 -23.84 4.41 5.25
N SER A 450 -23.50 4.82 6.49
CA SER A 450 -22.77 6.07 6.75
C SER A 450 -21.33 6.06 6.23
N HIS A 451 -20.77 4.87 5.99
CA HIS A 451 -19.41 4.69 5.46
C HIS A 451 -19.41 4.17 4.01
N ALA A 452 -20.58 3.95 3.40
CA ALA A 452 -20.68 3.49 2.03
C ALA A 452 -20.05 4.50 1.07
N GLN A 453 -19.32 4.00 0.09
CA GLN A 453 -18.80 4.83 -1.01
C GLN A 453 -19.79 4.84 -2.18
N ALA A 454 -19.73 5.88 -3.02
CA ALA A 454 -20.63 6.02 -4.17
C ALA A 454 -20.43 4.92 -5.23
N ILE A 455 -19.26 4.27 -5.24
CA ILE A 455 -18.85 3.32 -6.28
C ILE A 455 -18.83 1.93 -5.70
N VAL A 456 -19.46 0.99 -6.42
CA VAL A 456 -19.50 -0.41 -6.02
C VAL A 456 -18.18 -1.09 -6.40
N THR A 457 -17.51 -1.63 -5.39
CA THR A 457 -16.22 -2.31 -5.48
C THR A 457 -16.26 -3.60 -4.65
N PRO A 458 -15.24 -4.46 -4.69
CA PRO A 458 -15.18 -5.61 -3.80
C PRO A 458 -15.07 -5.27 -2.31
N LEU A 459 -14.57 -4.09 -1.91
CA LEU A 459 -14.48 -3.68 -0.50
C LEU A 459 -15.61 -2.70 -0.09
N ASN A 460 -16.37 -2.19 -1.06
CA ASN A 460 -17.61 -1.43 -0.93
C ASN A 460 -18.70 -2.08 -1.80
N PRO A 461 -19.26 -3.23 -1.38
CA PRO A 461 -20.16 -4.02 -2.22
C PRO A 461 -21.52 -3.36 -2.45
N GLU A 462 -21.90 -2.38 -1.63
CA GLU A 462 -23.18 -1.69 -1.70
C GLU A 462 -22.93 -0.18 -1.76
N ALA A 463 -23.51 0.49 -2.75
CA ALA A 463 -23.55 1.94 -2.82
C ALA A 463 -24.79 2.47 -2.06
N PRO A 464 -24.83 3.77 -1.70
CA PRO A 464 -26.02 4.38 -1.11
C PRO A 464 -27.31 4.09 -1.89
N ALA A 465 -28.43 3.97 -1.18
CA ALA A 465 -29.71 3.59 -1.79
C ALA A 465 -30.14 4.53 -2.93
N GLY A 466 -30.75 3.95 -3.98
CA GLY A 466 -31.23 4.69 -5.16
C GLY A 466 -30.16 4.95 -6.23
N LEU A 467 -28.89 4.67 -5.94
CA LEU A 467 -27.79 4.84 -6.87
C LEU A 467 -27.65 3.63 -7.85
N THR A 468 -27.65 3.85 -9.17
CA THR A 468 -27.40 2.84 -10.23
C THR A 468 -25.96 2.77 -10.73
N SER A 469 -25.25 1.66 -10.51
CA SER A 469 -23.87 1.48 -10.98
C SER A 469 -23.78 0.74 -12.32
N PHE A 470 -22.72 1.02 -13.09
CA PHE A 470 -22.57 0.53 -14.46
C PHE A 470 -21.30 -0.31 -14.67
N THR A 471 -21.34 -1.21 -15.65
CA THR A 471 -20.15 -1.90 -16.19
C THR A 471 -20.08 -1.68 -17.69
N TYR A 472 -18.89 -1.36 -18.19
CA TYR A 472 -18.63 -1.21 -19.62
C TYR A 472 -18.11 -2.50 -20.22
N ASP A 473 -18.56 -2.77 -21.44
CA ASP A 473 -18.15 -3.92 -22.23
C ASP A 473 -17.88 -3.46 -23.67
N LEU A 474 -16.61 -3.54 -24.08
CA LEU A 474 -16.15 -3.28 -25.44
C LEU A 474 -15.86 -4.62 -26.12
N ALA A 475 -16.67 -4.98 -27.10
CA ALA A 475 -16.50 -6.26 -27.81
C ALA A 475 -15.45 -6.17 -28.93
N SER A 476 -15.45 -5.10 -29.72
CA SER A 476 -14.51 -4.95 -30.84
C SER A 476 -14.39 -3.51 -31.31
N ALA A 477 -13.25 -3.21 -31.94
CA ALA A 477 -13.06 -2.03 -32.78
C ALA A 477 -12.52 -2.47 -34.15
N THR A 478 -13.09 -1.96 -35.23
CA THR A 478 -12.69 -2.27 -36.61
C THR A 478 -12.65 -1.00 -37.44
N VAL A 479 -11.70 -0.90 -38.36
CA VAL A 479 -11.61 0.22 -39.30
C VAL A 479 -11.84 -0.31 -40.71
N ASP A 480 -12.76 0.30 -41.45
CA ASP A 480 -13.07 -0.08 -42.82
C ASP A 480 -12.07 0.47 -43.84
N ALA A 481 -12.24 0.12 -45.12
CA ALA A 481 -11.37 0.59 -46.20
C ALA A 481 -11.43 2.12 -46.42
N SER A 482 -12.51 2.76 -45.96
CA SER A 482 -12.71 4.22 -46.02
C SER A 482 -12.18 4.93 -44.76
N ASN A 483 -11.52 4.21 -43.85
CA ASN A 483 -11.01 4.68 -42.57
C ASN A 483 -12.11 5.09 -41.56
N ASN A 484 -13.36 4.65 -41.73
CA ASN A 484 -14.38 4.77 -40.69
C ASN A 484 -14.15 3.73 -39.60
N LEU A 485 -14.31 4.15 -38.35
CA LEU A 485 -14.13 3.31 -37.18
C LEU A 485 -15.50 2.83 -36.68
N ALA A 486 -15.70 1.51 -36.62
CA ALA A 486 -16.84 0.88 -35.97
C ALA A 486 -16.42 0.28 -34.62
N ILE A 487 -17.15 0.63 -33.55
CA ILE A 487 -16.94 0.18 -32.17
C ILE A 487 -18.18 -0.55 -31.71
N LYS A 488 -18.05 -1.83 -31.35
CA LYS A 488 -19.13 -2.64 -30.78
C LYS A 488 -19.06 -2.63 -29.26
N PHE A 489 -20.08 -2.13 -28.59
CA PHE A 489 -20.06 -1.91 -27.14
C PHE A 489 -21.44 -2.10 -26.49
N ARG A 490 -21.46 -2.34 -25.19
CA ARG A 490 -22.67 -2.24 -24.37
C ARG A 490 -22.35 -1.71 -22.99
N ILE A 491 -23.38 -1.21 -22.32
CA ILE A 491 -23.32 -0.78 -20.93
C ILE A 491 -24.30 -1.65 -20.16
N LEU A 492 -23.84 -2.23 -19.06
CA LEU A 492 -24.64 -3.12 -18.21
C LEU A 492 -24.97 -2.41 -16.90
N ASN A 493 -26.19 -2.59 -16.41
CA ASN A 493 -26.49 -2.34 -15.00
C ASN A 493 -25.71 -3.35 -14.16
N GLN A 494 -24.86 -2.86 -13.26
CA GLN A 494 -23.93 -3.71 -12.51
C GLN A 494 -24.65 -4.67 -11.55
N ALA A 495 -25.78 -4.26 -10.98
CA ALA A 495 -26.53 -5.06 -10.01
C ALA A 495 -27.29 -6.22 -10.68
N THR A 496 -27.89 -5.96 -11.84
CA THR A 496 -28.71 -6.98 -12.54
C THR A 496 -27.97 -7.68 -13.68
N ASN A 497 -26.79 -7.17 -14.06
CA ASN A 497 -26.01 -7.63 -15.21
C ASN A 497 -26.80 -7.61 -16.53
N THR A 498 -27.72 -6.66 -16.70
CA THR A 498 -28.55 -6.51 -17.90
C THR A 498 -28.12 -5.29 -18.73
N PRO A 499 -28.16 -5.36 -20.07
CA PRO A 499 -27.89 -4.20 -20.94
C PRO A 499 -28.86 -3.05 -20.68
N ILE A 500 -28.34 -1.83 -20.65
CA ILE A 500 -29.17 -0.62 -20.59
C ILE A 500 -29.55 -0.16 -22.00
N THR A 501 -30.69 0.51 -22.10
CA THR A 501 -31.15 1.14 -23.34
C THR A 501 -30.79 2.62 -23.35
N LEU A 502 -29.95 3.03 -24.31
CA LEU A 502 -29.63 4.43 -24.59
C LEU A 502 -30.82 5.17 -25.21
N ALA A 503 -30.83 6.49 -25.11
CA ALA A 503 -31.81 7.33 -25.78
C ALA A 503 -31.75 7.16 -27.31
N THR A 504 -32.90 7.24 -27.98
CA THR A 504 -32.98 7.20 -29.44
C THR A 504 -32.24 8.40 -30.05
N PRO A 505 -31.41 8.21 -31.10
CA PRO A 505 -30.74 9.31 -31.77
C PRO A 505 -31.71 10.40 -32.24
N ALA A 506 -31.40 11.66 -31.94
CA ALA A 506 -32.25 12.81 -32.28
C ALA A 506 -31.45 14.11 -32.41
N ALA A 507 -32.01 15.10 -33.10
CA ALA A 507 -31.39 16.41 -33.28
C ALA A 507 -31.34 17.16 -31.94
N GLY A 508 -30.16 17.67 -31.58
CA GLY A 508 -29.97 18.45 -30.35
C GLY A 508 -29.90 17.62 -29.06
N LEU A 509 -29.83 16.29 -29.15
CA LEU A 509 -29.75 15.42 -27.98
C LEU A 509 -28.49 15.69 -27.14
N THR A 510 -28.69 15.89 -25.84
CA THR A 510 -27.62 16.07 -24.84
C THR A 510 -27.66 15.02 -23.73
N VAL A 511 -28.80 14.35 -23.56
CA VAL A 511 -29.04 13.33 -22.53
C VAL A 511 -29.03 11.96 -23.18
N ALA A 512 -27.92 11.24 -23.05
CA ALA A 512 -27.75 9.91 -23.65
C ALA A 512 -28.50 8.80 -22.90
N LEU A 513 -28.85 9.03 -21.63
CA LEU A 513 -29.55 8.07 -20.77
C LEU A 513 -30.55 8.82 -19.87
N PRO A 514 -31.86 8.52 -19.95
CA PRO A 514 -32.88 9.18 -19.12
C PRO A 514 -32.59 9.05 -17.62
N GLY A 515 -32.73 10.15 -16.88
CA GLY A 515 -32.39 10.22 -15.45
C GLY A 515 -30.91 10.51 -15.15
N PHE A 516 -30.09 10.72 -16.18
CA PHE A 516 -28.67 11.01 -16.05
C PHE A 516 -28.25 12.20 -16.92
N THR A 517 -27.13 12.84 -16.55
CA THR A 517 -26.40 13.81 -17.36
C THR A 517 -24.99 13.30 -17.67
N GLY A 518 -24.26 13.99 -18.54
CA GLY A 518 -22.96 13.51 -19.02
C GLY A 518 -23.09 12.24 -19.87
N SER A 519 -21.96 11.74 -20.37
CA SER A 519 -21.93 10.43 -21.02
C SER A 519 -20.51 9.84 -21.06
N PRO A 520 -20.39 8.51 -21.10
CA PRO A 520 -19.12 7.85 -21.39
C PRO A 520 -18.59 8.27 -22.76
N SER A 521 -17.27 8.14 -22.94
CA SER A 521 -16.57 8.54 -24.16
C SER A 521 -15.57 7.51 -24.63
N PHE A 522 -15.35 7.48 -25.95
CA PHE A 522 -14.32 6.69 -26.60
C PHE A 522 -13.03 7.52 -26.74
N LEU A 523 -11.91 7.01 -26.24
CA LEU A 523 -10.57 7.55 -26.51
C LEU A 523 -9.93 6.81 -27.68
N LEU A 524 -9.38 7.56 -28.63
CA LEU A 524 -8.77 7.01 -29.85
C LEU A 524 -7.24 7.13 -29.77
N ALA A 525 -6.58 6.08 -29.28
CA ALA A 525 -5.13 6.05 -29.12
C ALA A 525 -4.44 5.43 -30.33
N TYR A 526 -3.29 5.96 -30.73
CA TYR A 526 -2.52 5.42 -31.85
C TYR A 526 -1.03 5.73 -31.76
N ALA A 527 -0.25 5.07 -32.62
CA ALA A 527 1.14 5.38 -32.87
C ALA A 527 1.39 5.68 -34.35
N MET A 528 2.33 6.59 -34.61
CA MET A 528 2.93 6.82 -35.91
C MET A 528 4.45 6.87 -35.78
N PRO A 529 5.21 6.55 -36.84
CA PRO A 529 6.67 6.67 -36.81
C PRO A 529 7.12 8.07 -36.38
N GLN A 530 8.14 8.12 -35.53
CA GLN A 530 8.76 9.34 -34.99
C GLN A 530 10.28 9.31 -35.25
N LEU A 531 10.95 10.45 -35.11
CA LEU A 531 12.39 10.64 -35.33
C LEU A 531 13.25 9.48 -34.81
N GLU A 532 13.07 9.08 -33.56
CA GLU A 532 13.88 8.05 -32.88
C GLU A 532 13.64 6.63 -33.41
N THR A 533 12.55 6.43 -34.13
CA THR A 533 12.14 5.13 -34.69
C THR A 533 12.30 5.07 -36.21
N GLY A 534 12.69 6.17 -36.86
CA GLY A 534 12.74 6.28 -38.31
C GLY A 534 11.37 5.97 -38.93
N THR A 535 11.31 4.98 -39.81
CA THR A 535 10.06 4.52 -40.45
C THR A 535 9.31 3.46 -39.65
N ALA A 536 9.89 2.97 -38.55
CA ALA A 536 9.29 1.93 -37.74
C ALA A 536 8.21 2.48 -36.79
N ILE A 537 7.22 1.64 -36.48
CA ILE A 537 6.19 1.98 -35.49
C ILE A 537 6.81 1.88 -34.08
N PRO A 538 6.64 2.90 -33.21
CA PRO A 538 7.10 2.86 -31.83
C PRO A 538 6.39 1.80 -30.98
N ALA A 539 7.00 1.43 -29.86
CA ALA A 539 6.39 0.53 -28.88
C ALA A 539 5.33 1.20 -27.99
N ASP A 540 5.27 2.53 -28.00
CA ASP A 540 4.37 3.36 -27.20
C ASP A 540 3.37 4.11 -28.07
N TYR A 541 2.18 4.38 -27.54
CA TYR A 541 1.30 5.40 -28.13
C TYR A 541 2.05 6.72 -28.15
N ASN A 542 1.91 7.49 -29.21
CA ASN A 542 2.46 8.84 -29.28
C ASN A 542 1.45 9.87 -29.75
N ASN A 543 0.26 9.44 -30.19
CA ASN A 543 -0.83 10.28 -30.69
C ASN A 543 -0.31 11.46 -31.53
N LEU A 544 0.61 11.13 -32.45
CA LEU A 544 1.43 12.11 -33.13
C LEU A 544 0.56 13.15 -33.84
N GLY A 545 0.88 14.44 -33.66
CA GLY A 545 0.13 15.56 -34.24
C GLY A 545 -1.05 16.07 -33.39
N LYS A 546 -1.25 15.54 -32.18
CA LYS A 546 -2.25 16.03 -31.23
C LYS A 546 -1.65 16.99 -30.19
N VAL A 547 -2.50 17.90 -29.69
CA VAL A 547 -2.15 18.81 -28.59
C VAL A 547 -1.72 17.99 -27.38
N ALA A 548 -0.51 18.25 -26.89
CA ALA A 548 0.10 17.53 -25.77
C ALA A 548 0.03 15.98 -25.91
N ALA A 549 0.09 15.46 -27.15
CA ALA A 549 -0.03 14.04 -27.46
C ALA A 549 -1.28 13.38 -26.85
N GLN A 550 -2.38 14.12 -26.66
CA GLN A 550 -3.61 13.57 -26.12
C GLN A 550 -4.44 12.88 -27.21
N PRO A 551 -5.03 11.70 -26.94
CA PRO A 551 -5.93 11.06 -27.87
C PRO A 551 -7.24 11.85 -27.97
N ASP A 552 -7.91 11.77 -29.12
CA ASP A 552 -9.25 12.34 -29.25
C ASP A 552 -10.24 11.61 -28.35
N ALA A 553 -11.21 12.35 -27.81
CA ALA A 553 -12.30 11.82 -26.99
C ALA A 553 -13.65 12.11 -27.67
N ILE A 554 -14.43 11.08 -27.98
CA ILE A 554 -15.74 11.21 -28.62
C ILE A 554 -16.80 10.59 -27.72
N SER A 555 -17.75 11.42 -27.26
CA SER A 555 -18.77 10.99 -26.31
C SER A 555 -19.93 10.24 -26.97
N ILE A 556 -20.57 9.34 -26.23
CA ILE A 556 -21.80 8.66 -26.69
C ILE A 556 -22.91 9.69 -26.99
N ALA A 557 -23.06 10.72 -26.15
CA ALA A 557 -24.03 11.79 -26.39
C ALA A 557 -23.77 12.52 -27.72
N THR A 558 -22.50 12.76 -28.06
CA THR A 558 -22.10 13.37 -29.34
C THR A 558 -22.61 12.54 -30.52
N LEU A 559 -22.46 11.22 -30.46
CA LEU A 559 -22.83 10.30 -31.54
C LEU A 559 -24.34 10.00 -31.61
N LEU A 560 -25.09 10.22 -30.52
CA LEU A 560 -26.56 10.13 -30.51
C LEU A 560 -27.22 11.43 -31.02
N ASN A 561 -26.51 12.55 -31.02
CA ASN A 561 -27.03 13.81 -31.52
C ASN A 561 -26.87 13.88 -33.04
N THR A 562 -28.00 13.83 -33.78
CA THR A 562 -27.97 13.79 -35.24
C THR A 562 -27.47 15.09 -35.88
N ASN A 563 -27.36 16.20 -35.13
CA ASN A 563 -26.69 17.40 -35.62
C ASN A 563 -25.17 17.20 -35.81
N ASN A 564 -24.60 16.17 -35.18
CA ASN A 564 -23.18 15.81 -35.28
C ASN A 564 -22.93 14.65 -36.25
N ALA A 565 -23.81 14.42 -37.22
CA ALA A 565 -23.70 13.30 -38.17
C ALA A 565 -22.36 13.27 -38.94
N ALA A 566 -21.68 14.42 -39.08
CA ALA A 566 -20.33 14.51 -39.66
C ALA A 566 -19.26 13.80 -38.81
N THR A 567 -19.41 13.78 -37.48
CA THR A 567 -18.51 13.07 -36.55
C THR A 567 -18.80 11.57 -36.56
N GLY A 568 -20.08 11.17 -36.57
CA GLY A 568 -20.46 9.76 -36.54
C GLY A 568 -21.90 9.53 -36.10
N SER A 569 -22.23 8.28 -35.79
CA SER A 569 -23.57 7.84 -35.34
C SER A 569 -23.50 6.60 -34.44
N ILE A 570 -24.59 6.28 -33.75
CA ILE A 570 -24.79 5.02 -33.03
C ILE A 570 -26.01 4.29 -33.57
N THR A 571 -25.89 2.97 -33.76
CA THR A 571 -26.99 2.06 -34.11
C THR A 571 -27.10 0.91 -33.12
N GLY A 572 -28.23 0.21 -33.12
CA GLY A 572 -28.54 -0.88 -32.18
C GLY A 572 -29.50 -0.46 -31.06
N PRO A 573 -29.60 -1.24 -29.97
CA PRO A 573 -28.79 -2.43 -29.71
C PRO A 573 -29.18 -3.62 -30.60
N ASP A 574 -28.25 -4.54 -30.85
CA ASP A 574 -28.54 -5.85 -31.45
C ASP A 574 -29.26 -6.78 -30.45
N GLY A 575 -29.62 -8.00 -30.88
CA GLY A 575 -30.31 -8.98 -30.01
C GLY A 575 -29.52 -9.43 -28.77
N SER A 576 -28.22 -9.11 -28.67
CA SER A 576 -27.37 -9.37 -27.51
C SER A 576 -27.12 -8.13 -26.65
N GLY A 577 -27.78 -7.01 -26.97
CA GLY A 577 -27.67 -5.74 -26.26
C GLY A 577 -26.50 -4.86 -26.68
N TYR A 578 -25.80 -5.18 -27.78
CA TYR A 578 -24.65 -4.38 -28.24
C TYR A 578 -25.06 -3.28 -29.21
N TYR A 579 -24.56 -2.09 -28.96
CA TYR A 579 -24.58 -0.96 -29.88
C TYR A 579 -23.36 -0.98 -30.81
N THR A 580 -23.51 -0.38 -31.98
CA THR A 580 -22.40 -0.08 -32.88
C THR A 580 -22.26 1.43 -33.04
N ALA A 581 -21.20 2.00 -32.46
CA ALA A 581 -20.78 3.37 -32.71
C ALA A 581 -19.92 3.43 -33.97
N THR A 582 -20.32 4.24 -34.95
CA THR A 582 -19.53 4.53 -36.14
C THR A 582 -18.97 5.94 -36.03
N ILE A 583 -17.66 6.08 -36.08
CA ILE A 583 -16.95 7.36 -36.14
C ILE A 583 -16.40 7.51 -37.56
N ASN A 584 -16.78 8.60 -38.22
CA ASN A 584 -16.40 8.82 -39.62
C ASN A 584 -14.91 9.13 -39.74
N ALA A 585 -14.32 8.82 -40.90
CA ALA A 585 -12.88 8.93 -41.15
C ALA A 585 -12.24 10.27 -40.74
N ALA A 586 -12.95 11.39 -40.92
CA ALA A 586 -12.46 12.72 -40.57
C ALA A 586 -12.33 12.96 -39.05
N SER A 587 -13.03 12.17 -38.22
CA SER A 587 -12.98 12.22 -36.75
C SER A 587 -12.40 10.95 -36.13
N ALA A 588 -12.02 9.96 -36.95
CA ALA A 588 -11.41 8.71 -36.51
C ALA A 588 -9.88 8.87 -36.36
N PHE A 589 -9.11 7.84 -36.75
CA PHE A 589 -7.65 7.89 -36.71
C PHE A 589 -7.07 8.64 -37.92
N PRO A 590 -5.95 9.38 -37.76
CA PRO A 590 -5.29 9.99 -38.90
C PRO A 590 -4.75 8.93 -39.87
N ALA A 591 -4.60 9.31 -41.14
CA ALA A 591 -4.06 8.44 -42.16
C ALA A 591 -2.64 7.95 -41.77
N GLY A 592 -2.39 6.66 -41.95
CA GLY A 592 -1.10 6.05 -41.58
C GLY A 592 -0.96 5.65 -40.11
N ALA A 593 -1.95 5.96 -39.25
CA ALA A 593 -1.97 5.50 -37.86
C ALA A 593 -1.89 3.98 -37.75
N LYS A 594 -1.09 3.49 -36.80
CA LYS A 594 -0.87 2.07 -36.48
C LYS A 594 -0.97 1.86 -34.98
N MET A 595 -0.98 0.60 -34.55
CA MET A 595 -1.16 0.21 -33.14
C MET A 595 -2.34 0.99 -32.53
N ARG A 596 -3.47 0.99 -33.24
CA ARG A 596 -4.65 1.77 -32.85
C ARG A 596 -5.41 1.02 -31.77
N ALA A 597 -5.95 1.76 -30.81
CA ALA A 597 -6.81 1.21 -29.77
C ALA A 597 -7.94 2.17 -29.41
N VAL A 598 -9.04 1.59 -28.94
CA VAL A 598 -10.22 2.32 -28.47
C VAL A 598 -10.42 1.99 -27.01
N ALA A 599 -10.40 3.02 -26.16
CA ALA A 599 -10.80 2.90 -24.76
C ALA A 599 -12.18 3.51 -24.53
N MET A 600 -13.01 2.89 -23.68
CA MET A 600 -14.27 3.44 -23.19
C MET A 600 -14.09 3.81 -21.72
N GLN A 601 -14.34 5.08 -21.42
CA GLN A 601 -14.08 5.69 -20.12
C GLN A 601 -15.12 6.79 -19.82
N SER A 602 -14.97 7.52 -18.72
CA SER A 602 -15.90 8.53 -18.22
C SER A 602 -17.19 7.88 -17.73
N TYR A 603 -18.18 8.68 -17.35
CA TYR A 603 -19.36 8.20 -16.66
C TYR A 603 -20.60 9.06 -16.92
N PHE A 604 -21.74 8.49 -16.53
CA PHE A 604 -22.98 9.21 -16.34
C PHE A 604 -23.02 9.83 -14.95
N THR A 605 -23.69 10.97 -14.81
CA THR A 605 -24.02 11.58 -13.52
C THR A 605 -25.50 11.41 -13.26
N GLN A 606 -25.89 10.73 -12.17
CA GLN A 606 -27.29 10.47 -11.88
C GLN A 606 -27.98 11.72 -11.33
N THR A 607 -29.13 12.08 -11.90
CA THR A 607 -29.93 13.23 -11.45
C THR A 607 -30.65 12.93 -10.13
N GLY A 608 -30.91 13.96 -9.33
CA GLY A 608 -31.62 13.84 -8.05
C GLY A 608 -30.75 13.48 -6.84
N PHE A 609 -29.42 13.50 -6.99
CA PHE A 609 -28.45 13.23 -5.92
C PHE A 609 -27.48 14.41 -5.75
N ASP A 610 -26.83 14.48 -4.59
CA ASP A 610 -25.76 15.44 -4.34
C ASP A 610 -24.58 15.23 -5.29
N ASN A 611 -23.98 16.32 -5.79
CA ASN A 611 -22.90 16.27 -6.78
C ASN A 611 -21.68 15.48 -6.30
N SER A 612 -21.44 15.37 -4.99
CA SER A 612 -20.32 14.60 -4.43
C SER A 612 -20.48 13.08 -4.58
N ILE A 613 -21.69 12.58 -4.84
CA ILE A 613 -21.99 11.14 -4.96
C ILE A 613 -22.73 10.79 -6.27
N ALA A 614 -23.14 11.79 -7.06
CA ALA A 614 -23.94 11.59 -8.26
C ALA A 614 -23.15 10.96 -9.43
N GLY A 615 -21.83 11.08 -9.44
CA GLY A 615 -20.96 10.51 -10.50
C GLY A 615 -20.96 8.98 -10.49
N ARG A 616 -21.26 8.35 -11.63
CA ARG A 616 -21.40 6.89 -11.76
C ARG A 616 -20.17 6.25 -12.37
N HIS A 617 -19.06 6.41 -11.66
CA HIS A 617 -17.75 5.99 -12.13
C HIS A 617 -17.76 4.48 -12.39
N ALA A 618 -17.29 4.07 -13.56
CA ALA A 618 -17.26 2.68 -13.99
C ALA A 618 -15.86 2.35 -14.49
N ARG A 619 -15.44 1.09 -14.32
CA ARG A 619 -14.11 0.65 -14.77
C ARG A 619 -13.97 0.91 -16.26
N ALA A 620 -12.89 1.59 -16.63
CA ALA A 620 -12.58 1.81 -18.02
C ALA A 620 -12.17 0.48 -18.68
N VAL A 621 -12.43 0.36 -19.98
CA VAL A 621 -12.08 -0.81 -20.80
C VAL A 621 -11.38 -0.34 -22.07
N ILE A 622 -10.52 -1.17 -22.65
CA ILE A 622 -9.76 -0.84 -23.85
C ILE A 622 -9.60 -2.09 -24.72
N VAL A 623 -9.77 -1.92 -26.03
CA VAL A 623 -9.52 -2.97 -27.03
C VAL A 623 -8.64 -2.43 -28.15
N PRO A 624 -7.72 -3.24 -28.70
CA PRO A 624 -7.02 -2.88 -29.92
C PRO A 624 -7.99 -2.86 -31.11
N VAL A 625 -7.68 -2.07 -32.13
CA VAL A 625 -8.33 -2.18 -33.43
C VAL A 625 -7.95 -3.53 -34.03
N THR A 626 -8.94 -4.24 -34.56
CA THR A 626 -8.77 -5.58 -35.13
C THR A 626 -7.71 -5.55 -36.24
N GLY A 627 -6.70 -6.42 -36.12
CA GLY A 627 -5.59 -6.52 -37.09
C GLY A 627 -4.40 -5.59 -36.80
N ASP A 628 -4.51 -4.64 -35.86
CA ASP A 628 -3.38 -3.83 -35.43
C ASP A 628 -2.52 -4.58 -34.39
N ALA A 629 -1.24 -4.17 -34.28
CA ALA A 629 -0.39 -4.59 -33.18
C ALA A 629 -0.96 -4.13 -31.84
N VAL A 630 -0.80 -4.94 -30.79
CA VAL A 630 -1.26 -4.62 -29.44
C VAL A 630 -0.14 -4.00 -28.63
N ARG A 631 -0.42 -2.89 -27.93
CA ARG A 631 0.55 -2.31 -27.00
C ARG A 631 0.86 -3.28 -25.86
N ARG A 632 2.13 -3.36 -25.46
CA ARG A 632 2.59 -4.17 -24.33
C ARG A 632 1.85 -3.85 -23.02
N THR A 633 1.65 -4.88 -22.20
CA THR A 633 1.22 -4.74 -20.80
C THR A 633 2.44 -4.81 -19.89
N VAL A 634 2.61 -3.81 -19.02
CA VAL A 634 3.79 -3.66 -18.15
C VAL A 634 3.43 -3.83 -16.67
N VAL A 635 2.27 -3.30 -16.27
CA VAL A 635 1.77 -3.33 -14.90
C VAL A 635 0.40 -3.99 -14.86
N ASP A 636 0.07 -4.58 -13.71
CA ASP A 636 -1.21 -5.23 -13.45
C ASP A 636 -2.14 -4.26 -12.68
N PRO A 637 -3.30 -3.87 -13.22
CA PRO A 637 -4.26 -3.04 -12.49
C PRO A 637 -4.75 -3.69 -11.20
N ASP A 638 -4.78 -5.02 -11.10
CA ASP A 638 -5.15 -5.71 -9.84
C ASP A 638 -4.11 -5.51 -8.75
N LYS A 639 -2.84 -5.31 -9.12
CA LYS A 639 -1.78 -4.98 -8.15
C LYS A 639 -1.91 -3.55 -7.65
N CYS A 640 -2.29 -2.59 -8.50
CA CYS A 640 -2.60 -1.22 -8.06
C CYS A 640 -3.80 -1.20 -7.09
N LYS A 641 -4.82 -2.02 -7.36
CA LYS A 641 -6.01 -2.22 -6.51
C LYS A 641 -5.67 -2.72 -5.11
N ASN A 642 -4.54 -3.41 -4.93
CA ASN A 642 -4.08 -3.79 -3.59
C ASN A 642 -3.78 -2.59 -2.70
N CYS A 643 -3.55 -1.38 -3.23
CA CYS A 643 -3.39 -0.16 -2.43
C CYS A 643 -4.54 0.85 -2.62
N HIS A 644 -5.06 0.95 -3.84
CA HIS A 644 -6.00 2.00 -4.23
C HIS A 644 -7.45 1.54 -4.35
N GLU A 645 -7.76 0.27 -4.07
CA GLU A 645 -9.05 -0.37 -4.36
C GLU A 645 -9.45 -0.27 -5.84
N PHE A 646 -10.12 0.79 -6.27
CA PHE A 646 -10.16 1.18 -7.67
C PHE A 646 -9.49 2.53 -7.75
N PHE A 647 -8.31 2.56 -8.38
CA PHE A 647 -7.65 3.84 -8.62
C PHE A 647 -8.52 4.68 -9.55
N GLU A 648 -8.90 5.85 -9.06
CA GLU A 648 -9.69 6.84 -9.78
C GLU A 648 -8.87 8.09 -9.97
N ALA A 649 -8.78 8.56 -11.21
CA ALA A 649 -8.16 9.84 -11.55
C ALA A 649 -9.12 10.62 -12.46
N HIS A 650 -8.84 11.90 -12.67
CA HIS A 650 -9.65 12.70 -13.57
C HIS A 650 -11.09 12.87 -13.14
N GLY A 651 -11.30 13.10 -11.85
CA GLY A 651 -12.62 13.24 -11.25
C GLY A 651 -13.45 11.97 -11.40
N GLY A 652 -12.80 10.81 -11.43
CA GLY A 652 -13.43 9.51 -11.65
C GLY A 652 -13.64 9.13 -13.11
N GLN A 653 -13.15 9.92 -14.07
CA GLN A 653 -13.29 9.59 -15.48
C GLN A 653 -12.40 8.42 -15.89
N ARG A 654 -11.24 8.25 -15.25
CA ARG A 654 -10.30 7.15 -15.50
C ARG A 654 -10.27 6.26 -14.28
N VAL A 655 -10.82 5.06 -14.40
CA VAL A 655 -10.98 4.12 -13.29
C VAL A 655 -10.31 2.80 -13.63
N TYR A 656 -9.41 2.36 -12.75
CA TYR A 656 -8.83 1.02 -12.66
C TYR A 656 -7.89 0.58 -13.80
N GLN A 657 -8.27 0.73 -15.08
CA GLN A 657 -7.51 0.15 -16.20
C GLN A 657 -6.28 0.98 -16.58
N THR A 658 -5.09 0.52 -16.20
CA THR A 658 -3.80 1.19 -16.45
C THR A 658 -3.46 1.36 -17.94
N GLN A 659 -3.94 0.47 -18.81
CA GLN A 659 -3.79 0.62 -20.26
C GLN A 659 -4.55 1.83 -20.84
N VAL A 660 -5.53 2.37 -20.12
CA VAL A 660 -6.17 3.64 -20.49
C VAL A 660 -5.30 4.82 -20.07
N CYS A 661 -4.58 4.76 -18.94
CA CYS A 661 -3.71 5.84 -18.50
C CYS A 661 -2.61 6.15 -19.52
N VAL A 662 -1.99 5.11 -20.08
CA VAL A 662 -0.90 5.23 -21.08
C VAL A 662 -1.35 5.76 -22.44
N THR A 663 -2.67 5.85 -22.72
CA THR A 663 -3.13 6.51 -23.95
C THR A 663 -2.89 8.01 -23.89
N CYS A 664 -2.88 8.59 -22.69
CA CYS A 664 -2.68 10.02 -22.43
C CYS A 664 -1.28 10.30 -21.85
N HIS A 665 -0.87 9.51 -20.85
CA HIS A 665 0.43 9.59 -20.19
C HIS A 665 1.50 8.85 -20.98
N ASN A 666 1.81 9.39 -22.16
CA ASN A 666 2.74 8.81 -23.10
C ASN A 666 4.10 9.56 -23.10
N PRO A 667 5.13 9.04 -23.79
CA PRO A 667 6.48 9.61 -23.74
C PRO A 667 6.61 11.08 -24.19
N ASN A 668 5.64 11.61 -24.94
CA ASN A 668 5.67 12.99 -25.43
C ASN A 668 4.98 14.00 -24.49
N LEU A 669 4.38 13.57 -23.38
CA LEU A 669 3.64 14.45 -22.46
C LEU A 669 4.53 15.01 -21.33
N THR A 670 4.43 16.31 -21.08
CA THR A 670 5.00 17.00 -19.92
C THR A 670 3.95 17.80 -19.14
N THR A 671 4.28 18.25 -17.93
CA THR A 671 3.39 19.04 -17.06
C THR A 671 3.15 20.46 -17.54
N SER A 672 1.92 20.95 -17.40
CA SER A 672 1.47 22.09 -18.20
C SER A 672 1.72 23.50 -17.61
N GLY A 673 2.29 23.61 -16.42
CA GLY A 673 2.33 24.84 -15.61
C GLY A 673 2.87 26.08 -16.32
N ARG A 674 3.89 25.93 -17.17
CA ARG A 674 4.51 27.04 -17.91
C ARG A 674 3.62 27.69 -18.98
N THR A 675 2.43 27.14 -19.22
CA THR A 675 1.40 27.73 -20.11
C THR A 675 0.37 28.59 -19.37
N ILE A 676 0.45 28.70 -18.04
CA ILE A 676 -0.49 29.53 -17.27
C ILE A 676 -0.26 31.00 -17.64
N SER A 677 -1.32 31.68 -18.10
CA SER A 677 -1.25 33.11 -18.43
C SER A 677 -1.08 33.98 -17.19
N ASN A 678 -0.49 35.17 -17.34
CA ASN A 678 -0.36 36.14 -16.24
C ASN A 678 -1.71 36.46 -15.59
N THR A 679 -2.76 36.63 -16.41
CA THR A 679 -4.13 36.88 -15.94
C THR A 679 -4.67 35.73 -15.11
N LYS A 680 -4.43 34.48 -15.54
CA LYS A 680 -4.89 33.31 -14.79
C LYS A 680 -4.12 33.15 -13.48
N LEU A 681 -2.79 33.32 -13.50
CA LEU A 681 -1.97 33.19 -12.29
C LEU A 681 -2.32 34.25 -11.25
N SER A 682 -2.41 35.51 -11.65
CA SER A 682 -2.70 36.63 -10.72
C SER A 682 -4.11 36.55 -10.15
N GLY A 683 -5.08 36.13 -10.97
CA GLY A 683 -6.48 35.95 -10.57
C GLY A 683 -6.77 34.67 -9.80
N PHE A 684 -5.83 33.72 -9.70
CA PHE A 684 -6.06 32.47 -8.99
C PHE A 684 -6.00 32.67 -7.47
N ASN A 685 -6.98 32.10 -6.77
CA ASN A 685 -7.06 32.11 -5.31
C ASN A 685 -6.44 30.84 -4.74
N PHE A 686 -5.11 30.87 -4.58
CA PHE A 686 -4.40 29.81 -3.88
C PHE A 686 -4.88 29.71 -2.42
N THR A 687 -5.11 28.48 -1.97
CA THR A 687 -5.28 28.20 -0.54
C THR A 687 -3.97 28.49 0.22
N PRO A 688 -4.02 28.73 1.54
CA PRO A 688 -2.81 28.92 2.35
C PRO A 688 -1.80 27.78 2.19
N VAL A 689 -2.28 26.54 2.05
CA VAL A 689 -1.46 25.35 1.79
C VAL A 689 -0.74 25.44 0.44
N GLN A 690 -1.47 25.75 -0.63
CA GLN A 690 -0.86 25.87 -1.96
C GLN A 690 0.16 27.00 -2.01
N LEU A 691 -0.12 28.11 -1.33
CA LEU A 691 0.83 29.22 -1.23
C LEU A 691 2.09 28.78 -0.47
N SER A 692 1.94 28.06 0.66
CA SER A 692 3.06 27.52 1.42
C SER A 692 3.94 26.61 0.55
N ILE A 693 3.35 25.69 -0.21
CA ILE A 693 4.07 24.79 -1.12
C ILE A 693 4.87 25.59 -2.14
N LEU A 694 4.22 26.54 -2.82
CA LEU A 694 4.87 27.36 -3.84
C LEU A 694 6.03 28.20 -3.27
N THR A 695 5.84 28.78 -2.08
CA THR A 695 6.91 29.53 -1.40
C THR A 695 8.02 28.66 -0.84
N THR A 696 7.74 27.39 -0.50
CA THR A 696 8.76 26.40 -0.12
C THR A 696 9.57 25.99 -1.35
N TRP A 697 8.93 25.83 -2.50
CA TRP A 697 9.61 25.51 -3.75
C TRP A 697 10.49 26.64 -4.25
N ASP A 698 9.98 27.88 -4.18
CA ASP A 698 10.69 29.11 -4.51
C ASP A 698 10.24 30.25 -3.57
N PRO A 699 11.10 30.69 -2.63
CA PRO A 699 10.79 31.82 -1.76
C PRO A 699 10.48 33.13 -2.49
N ALA A 700 10.87 33.26 -3.77
CA ALA A 700 10.53 34.40 -4.62
C ALA A 700 9.16 34.28 -5.29
N PHE A 701 8.38 33.22 -5.01
CA PHE A 701 7.04 33.04 -5.58
C PHE A 701 6.15 34.25 -5.33
N ASN A 702 5.69 34.86 -6.43
CA ASN A 702 4.67 35.89 -6.40
C ASN A 702 3.75 35.76 -7.61
N LYS A 703 2.48 35.47 -7.36
CA LYS A 703 1.46 35.28 -8.40
C LYS A 703 1.21 36.53 -9.28
N THR A 704 1.62 37.71 -8.84
CA THR A 704 1.47 38.97 -9.62
C THR A 704 2.70 39.29 -10.47
N THR A 705 3.82 38.60 -10.28
CA THR A 705 5.02 38.79 -11.10
C THR A 705 4.74 38.37 -12.55
N ALA A 706 4.88 39.32 -13.47
CA ALA A 706 4.66 39.06 -14.89
C ALA A 706 5.66 38.01 -15.40
N GLY A 707 5.14 36.98 -16.09
CA GLY A 707 5.95 35.90 -16.64
C GLY A 707 6.37 34.85 -15.62
N TYR A 708 5.98 34.95 -14.34
CA TYR A 708 6.40 34.00 -13.31
C TYR A 708 6.07 32.54 -13.68
N ALA A 709 4.93 32.28 -14.32
CA ALA A 709 4.58 30.92 -14.74
C ALA A 709 5.65 30.24 -15.60
N LEU A 710 6.48 30.99 -16.34
CA LEU A 710 7.56 30.44 -17.18
C LEU A 710 8.66 29.76 -16.36
N THR A 711 8.78 30.08 -15.06
CA THR A 711 9.74 29.49 -14.12
C THR A 711 9.20 28.24 -13.42
N PHE A 712 7.92 27.90 -13.61
CA PHE A 712 7.36 26.71 -12.97
C PHE A 712 8.06 25.43 -13.43
N PRO A 713 8.17 24.44 -12.53
CA PRO A 713 8.78 23.17 -12.86
C PRO A 713 8.04 22.46 -13.99
N GLU A 714 8.81 21.86 -14.90
CA GLU A 714 8.31 20.98 -15.95
C GLU A 714 9.02 19.63 -15.83
N PHE A 715 8.26 18.54 -15.88
CA PHE A 715 8.80 17.18 -15.89
C PHE A 715 7.99 16.27 -16.81
N SER A 716 8.53 15.10 -17.11
CA SER A 716 7.84 14.09 -17.92
C SER A 716 6.61 13.54 -17.22
N ASN A 717 5.43 13.77 -17.81
CA ASN A 717 4.19 13.19 -17.34
C ASN A 717 3.87 11.87 -18.09
N ASN A 718 4.90 11.23 -18.65
CA ASN A 718 4.85 9.86 -19.13
C ASN A 718 4.56 8.92 -17.95
N PHE A 719 3.77 7.86 -18.18
CA PHE A 719 3.23 7.04 -17.09
C PHE A 719 4.32 6.41 -16.20
N LYS A 720 5.43 5.93 -16.79
CA LYS A 720 6.52 5.33 -16.01
C LYS A 720 7.20 6.37 -15.12
N ASP A 721 7.46 7.56 -15.65
CA ASP A 721 8.19 8.63 -14.98
C ASP A 721 7.34 9.20 -13.83
N LEU A 722 6.05 9.44 -14.12
CA LEU A 722 5.08 9.91 -13.13
C LEU A 722 4.91 8.91 -11.99
N ILE A 723 4.57 7.65 -12.30
CA ILE A 723 4.21 6.66 -11.27
C ILE A 723 5.41 6.30 -10.38
N HIS A 724 6.60 6.14 -10.96
CA HIS A 724 7.81 5.92 -10.15
C HIS A 724 8.13 7.15 -9.31
N GLY A 725 8.11 8.33 -9.90
CA GLY A 725 8.54 9.54 -9.23
C GLY A 725 7.62 10.03 -8.12
N ILE A 726 6.29 9.89 -8.25
CA ILE A 726 5.37 10.22 -7.15
C ILE A 726 5.49 9.22 -5.99
N HIS A 727 5.67 7.93 -6.27
CA HIS A 727 5.82 6.94 -5.21
C HIS A 727 7.19 7.02 -4.53
N ALA A 728 8.25 7.35 -5.29
CA ALA A 728 9.57 7.59 -4.71
C ALA A 728 9.68 8.97 -4.01
N GLY A 729 8.65 9.81 -4.10
CA GLY A 729 8.63 11.22 -3.71
C GLY A 729 9.36 11.55 -2.41
N ALA A 730 8.94 10.98 -1.28
CA ALA A 730 9.54 11.20 0.04
C ALA A 730 10.98 10.67 0.21
N THR A 731 11.49 9.85 -0.71
CA THR A 731 12.84 9.25 -0.65
C THR A 731 13.83 9.85 -1.65
N ARG A 732 13.33 10.66 -2.59
CA ARG A 732 14.11 11.33 -3.62
C ARG A 732 14.91 12.48 -3.02
N THR A 733 16.10 12.73 -3.56
CA THR A 733 16.88 13.93 -3.20
C THR A 733 16.26 15.20 -3.78
N ASP A 734 15.71 15.07 -4.99
CA ASP A 734 14.99 16.09 -5.75
C ASP A 734 13.54 15.61 -5.97
N PRO A 735 12.59 15.99 -5.10
CA PRO A 735 11.19 15.61 -5.23
C PRO A 735 10.56 16.11 -6.54
N ILE A 736 9.58 15.37 -7.06
CA ILE A 736 8.80 15.83 -8.21
C ILE A 736 7.90 16.99 -7.80
N ARG A 737 7.96 18.08 -8.57
CA ARG A 737 7.09 19.25 -8.41
C ARG A 737 6.25 19.42 -9.67
N ASP A 738 4.94 19.25 -9.55
CA ASP A 738 3.99 19.41 -10.66
C ASP A 738 3.20 20.71 -10.50
N VAL A 739 3.19 21.52 -11.55
CA VAL A 739 2.19 22.58 -11.72
C VAL A 739 1.43 22.29 -13.01
N ARG A 740 0.10 22.22 -12.93
CA ARG A 740 -0.76 22.01 -14.10
C ARG A 740 -1.64 23.21 -14.37
N ASN A 741 -1.70 23.59 -15.64
CA ASN A 741 -2.70 24.48 -16.18
C ASN A 741 -4.03 23.72 -16.33
N GLY A 742 -4.89 23.83 -15.33
CA GLY A 742 -6.20 23.21 -15.24
C GLY A 742 -7.19 23.65 -16.33
N PRO A 743 -8.26 22.87 -16.61
CA PRO A 743 -9.40 23.38 -17.36
C PRO A 743 -9.99 24.63 -16.65
N SER A 744 -10.58 25.52 -17.45
CA SER A 744 -11.15 26.79 -16.96
C SER A 744 -10.12 27.60 -16.13
N ALA A 745 -10.50 28.08 -14.94
CA ALA A 745 -9.63 28.85 -14.05
C ALA A 745 -8.73 27.97 -13.15
N GLY A 746 -8.80 26.64 -13.21
CA GLY A 746 -8.08 25.76 -12.29
C GLY A 746 -6.55 25.80 -12.43
N ILE A 747 -5.83 25.78 -11.32
CA ILE A 747 -4.39 25.48 -11.22
C ILE A 747 -4.23 24.36 -10.19
N THR A 748 -3.53 23.29 -10.58
CA THR A 748 -3.28 22.12 -9.71
C THR A 748 -1.80 22.03 -9.38
N LEU A 749 -1.50 21.69 -8.14
CA LEU A 749 -0.14 21.46 -7.64
C LEU A 749 0.00 20.00 -7.20
N ILE A 750 1.16 19.40 -7.45
CA ILE A 750 1.56 18.12 -6.84
C ILE A 750 2.94 18.30 -6.23
N ALA A 751 3.01 18.15 -4.91
CA ALA A 751 4.26 18.11 -4.14
C ALA A 751 4.61 16.66 -3.88
N GLY A 752 5.54 16.11 -4.68
CA GLY A 752 5.95 14.72 -4.59
C GLY A 752 6.58 14.40 -3.23
N GLU A 753 7.23 15.36 -2.57
CA GLU A 753 7.82 15.20 -1.24
C GLU A 753 6.81 14.84 -0.15
N GLU A 754 5.54 15.19 -0.34
CA GLU A 754 4.44 14.89 0.58
C GLU A 754 3.82 13.50 0.31
N ILE A 755 4.24 12.82 -0.76
CA ILE A 755 3.73 11.50 -1.14
C ILE A 755 4.67 10.42 -0.60
N THR A 756 4.11 9.59 0.29
CA THR A 756 4.79 8.42 0.84
C THR A 756 4.30 7.15 0.16
N PHE A 757 5.17 6.15 0.08
CA PHE A 757 4.84 4.83 -0.44
C PHE A 757 4.80 3.81 0.70
N PRO A 758 3.65 3.17 0.98
CA PRO A 758 3.50 2.29 2.13
C PRO A 758 4.22 0.94 1.97
N ASN A 759 4.57 0.57 0.74
CA ASN A 759 5.35 -0.61 0.41
C ASN A 759 6.84 -0.25 0.27
N MET A 760 7.69 -1.24 0.01
CA MET A 760 9.09 -1.00 -0.33
C MET A 760 9.22 -0.58 -1.79
N LEU A 761 9.89 0.53 -2.06
CA LEU A 761 10.08 1.03 -3.44
C LEU A 761 10.79 0.04 -4.37
N GLY A 762 11.69 -0.79 -3.83
CA GLY A 762 12.33 -1.87 -4.58
C GLY A 762 11.42 -3.07 -4.89
N ASN A 763 10.18 -3.11 -4.38
CA ASN A 763 9.25 -4.19 -4.68
C ASN A 763 8.59 -3.98 -6.06
N CYS A 764 9.32 -4.29 -7.13
CA CYS A 764 8.80 -4.13 -8.50
C CYS A 764 7.49 -4.92 -8.71
N GLU A 765 7.37 -6.08 -8.06
CA GLU A 765 6.20 -6.95 -8.13
C GLU A 765 4.96 -6.39 -7.44
N ALA A 766 5.08 -5.27 -6.70
CA ALA A 766 3.95 -4.54 -6.15
C ALA A 766 3.08 -3.88 -7.24
N CYS A 767 3.63 -3.68 -8.45
CA CYS A 767 2.93 -3.05 -9.58
C CYS A 767 3.10 -3.84 -10.89
N HIS A 768 4.32 -4.28 -11.19
CA HIS A 768 4.63 -4.97 -12.44
C HIS A 768 4.02 -6.36 -12.48
N ILE A 769 3.63 -6.82 -13.67
CA ILE A 769 3.17 -8.20 -13.87
C ILE A 769 4.26 -9.19 -13.41
N SER A 770 3.91 -10.15 -12.55
CA SER A 770 4.83 -11.22 -12.10
C SER A 770 4.76 -12.38 -13.08
N GLN A 771 5.88 -12.87 -13.59
CA GLN A 771 5.89 -13.87 -14.67
C GLN A 771 6.52 -15.21 -14.21
N GLN A 772 5.74 -16.28 -14.28
CA GLN A 772 6.21 -17.68 -14.29
C GLN A 772 6.34 -18.24 -15.73
N SER A 773 5.94 -17.49 -16.78
CA SER A 773 5.92 -18.01 -18.17
C SER A 773 6.19 -16.99 -19.28
N TYR A 774 6.63 -15.77 -18.97
CA TYR A 774 7.40 -14.94 -19.91
C TYR A 774 8.76 -14.66 -19.30
N THR A 775 9.76 -14.50 -20.15
CA THR A 775 11.12 -14.16 -19.77
C THR A 775 11.14 -12.92 -18.85
N PRO A 776 12.04 -12.84 -17.85
CA PRO A 776 12.22 -11.69 -16.95
C PRO A 776 12.58 -10.34 -17.60
N ASP A 777 12.36 -10.20 -18.91
CA ASP A 777 12.72 -9.05 -19.74
C ASP A 777 11.94 -7.77 -19.42
N VAL A 778 10.78 -7.81 -18.75
CA VAL A 778 9.96 -6.58 -18.55
C VAL A 778 10.58 -5.58 -17.56
N VAL A 779 11.43 -6.06 -16.64
CA VAL A 779 12.13 -5.21 -15.65
C VAL A 779 13.58 -4.91 -16.10
N SER A 780 14.19 -5.79 -16.90
CA SER A 780 15.61 -5.68 -17.30
C SER A 780 15.88 -5.39 -18.78
N ALA A 781 14.87 -5.41 -19.66
CA ALA A 781 15.02 -5.15 -21.09
C ALA A 781 13.92 -4.20 -21.61
N LEU A 782 14.34 -3.10 -22.22
CA LEU A 782 13.40 -2.22 -22.92
C LEU A 782 12.74 -2.97 -24.07
N ALA A 783 11.46 -2.68 -24.29
CA ALA A 783 10.84 -3.00 -25.56
C ALA A 783 11.64 -2.32 -26.69
N PRO A 784 11.97 -3.05 -27.77
CA PRO A 784 12.55 -2.43 -28.96
C PRO A 784 11.67 -1.27 -29.42
N ARG A 785 12.28 -0.14 -29.81
CA ARG A 785 11.57 1.06 -30.27
C ARG A 785 10.72 1.75 -29.19
N ALA A 786 11.06 1.58 -27.91
CA ALA A 786 10.56 2.45 -26.85
C ALA A 786 11.00 3.89 -27.10
N LEU A 787 10.09 4.85 -26.91
CA LEU A 787 10.39 6.27 -27.11
C LEU A 787 11.07 6.88 -25.88
N PRO A 788 11.93 7.90 -26.05
CA PRO A 788 12.48 8.64 -24.93
C PRO A 788 11.38 9.46 -24.24
N SER A 789 11.57 9.70 -22.94
CA SER A 789 10.66 10.54 -22.16
C SER A 789 10.99 12.01 -22.39
N THR A 790 10.04 12.79 -22.92
CA THR A 790 10.13 14.25 -22.94
C THR A 790 10.10 14.77 -21.52
N GLN A 791 11.12 15.52 -21.12
CA GLN A 791 11.20 16.19 -19.83
C GLN A 791 10.72 17.63 -19.91
N VAL A 792 11.02 18.31 -21.02
CA VAL A 792 10.65 19.71 -21.25
C VAL A 792 10.19 19.90 -22.68
N THR A 793 8.96 20.40 -22.85
CA THR A 793 8.44 20.76 -24.17
C THR A 793 8.96 22.13 -24.57
N ARG A 794 9.66 22.20 -25.71
CA ARG A 794 10.15 23.49 -26.25
C ARG A 794 10.34 23.42 -27.76
N SER A 795 10.17 24.56 -28.42
CA SER A 795 10.41 24.75 -29.84
C SER A 795 11.50 25.81 -30.05
N ALA A 796 12.00 25.95 -31.28
CA ALA A 796 12.93 27.03 -31.62
C ALA A 796 12.35 28.42 -31.25
N ALA A 797 11.05 28.62 -31.46
CA ALA A 797 10.37 29.87 -31.11
C ALA A 797 10.29 30.11 -29.59
N SER A 798 10.01 29.07 -28.79
CA SER A 798 9.95 29.23 -27.33
C SER A 798 11.32 29.40 -26.69
N ILE A 799 12.40 28.98 -27.36
CA ILE A 799 13.78 29.25 -26.94
C ILE A 799 14.17 30.69 -27.27
N ALA A 800 13.89 31.14 -28.50
CA ALA A 800 14.25 32.48 -28.95
C ALA A 800 13.45 33.59 -28.23
N THR A 801 12.17 33.33 -27.92
CA THR A 801 11.31 34.28 -27.22
C THR A 801 10.39 33.55 -26.25
N PRO A 802 10.88 33.24 -25.03
CA PRO A 802 10.11 32.53 -24.03
C PRO A 802 8.85 33.32 -23.62
N SER A 803 7.67 32.74 -23.87
CA SER A 803 6.39 33.31 -23.48
C SER A 803 5.34 32.21 -23.35
N THR A 804 4.24 32.50 -22.68
CA THR A 804 3.11 31.57 -22.57
C THR A 804 2.55 31.21 -23.95
N THR A 805 2.54 32.17 -24.88
CA THR A 805 2.10 31.97 -26.27
C THR A 805 3.01 31.00 -27.01
N THR A 806 4.33 31.23 -26.99
CA THR A 806 5.29 30.38 -27.70
C THR A 806 5.36 28.97 -27.12
N LEU A 807 5.20 28.81 -25.80
CA LEU A 807 5.09 27.49 -25.15
C LEU A 807 3.77 26.78 -25.43
N THR A 808 2.66 27.52 -25.48
CA THR A 808 1.35 26.95 -25.87
C THR A 808 1.40 26.46 -27.31
N ALA A 809 2.02 27.21 -28.21
CA ALA A 809 2.24 26.80 -29.59
C ALA A 809 3.15 25.56 -29.69
N ALA A 810 4.24 25.49 -28.91
CA ALA A 810 5.11 24.30 -28.86
C ALA A 810 4.38 23.03 -28.39
N ARG A 811 3.29 23.18 -27.63
CA ARG A 811 2.45 22.06 -27.16
C ARG A 811 1.30 21.69 -28.09
N ALA A 812 1.00 22.52 -29.09
CA ALA A 812 -0.09 22.26 -30.02
C ALA A 812 0.15 21.01 -30.88
N SER A 813 1.41 20.68 -31.15
CA SER A 813 1.83 19.47 -31.85
C SER A 813 3.16 18.98 -31.29
N VAL A 814 3.11 18.01 -30.38
CA VAL A 814 4.32 17.34 -29.85
C VAL A 814 4.56 16.02 -30.60
N PRO A 815 5.81 15.56 -30.69
CA PRO A 815 7.05 16.17 -30.15
C PRO A 815 7.60 17.32 -31.01
N ASN A 816 8.52 18.09 -30.44
CA ASN A 816 9.36 19.05 -31.16
C ASN A 816 10.81 18.57 -31.23
N ASP A 817 11.54 18.98 -32.27
CA ASP A 817 12.98 18.75 -32.43
C ASP A 817 13.80 19.30 -31.28
N GLN A 818 13.33 20.41 -30.69
CA GLN A 818 14.03 21.10 -29.62
C GLN A 818 13.68 20.59 -28.23
N ASP A 819 12.72 19.68 -28.06
CA ASP A 819 12.35 19.14 -26.76
C ASP A 819 13.57 18.59 -26.02
N LEU A 820 13.60 18.75 -24.69
CA LEU A 820 14.57 18.03 -23.86
C LEU A 820 14.02 16.64 -23.54
N VAL A 821 14.82 15.62 -23.83
CA VAL A 821 14.44 14.23 -23.72
C VAL A 821 15.50 13.42 -22.97
N VAL A 822 15.05 12.34 -22.33
CA VAL A 822 15.91 11.34 -21.69
C VAL A 822 15.64 9.98 -22.31
N ALA A 823 16.70 9.24 -22.61
CA ALA A 823 16.63 7.90 -23.19
C ALA A 823 15.81 6.92 -22.32
N PRO A 824 15.21 5.87 -22.91
CA PRO A 824 14.15 5.14 -22.23
C PRO A 824 14.56 4.36 -20.97
N ILE A 825 15.77 3.77 -20.88
CA ILE A 825 16.27 3.10 -19.64
C ILE A 825 16.56 4.15 -18.58
N THR A 826 17.37 5.14 -18.93
CA THR A 826 17.79 6.20 -18.01
C THR A 826 16.59 6.89 -17.39
N ALA A 827 15.57 7.20 -18.20
CA ALA A 827 14.32 7.80 -17.72
C ALA A 827 13.62 6.92 -16.67
N ALA A 828 13.58 5.60 -16.85
CA ALA A 828 12.99 4.70 -15.87
C ALA A 828 13.77 4.64 -14.55
N CYS A 829 15.10 4.74 -14.60
CA CYS A 829 15.97 4.67 -13.43
C CYS A 829 16.00 5.99 -12.65
N VAL A 830 16.14 7.13 -13.33
CA VAL A 830 16.30 8.45 -12.69
C VAL A 830 15.03 8.91 -11.95
N SER A 831 13.86 8.36 -12.30
CA SER A 831 12.61 8.56 -11.55
C SER A 831 12.64 8.04 -10.12
N CYS A 832 13.61 7.19 -9.75
CA CYS A 832 13.85 6.79 -8.36
C CYS A 832 15.30 7.06 -7.90
N HIS A 833 16.28 6.98 -8.81
CA HIS A 833 17.70 7.16 -8.52
C HIS A 833 18.19 8.53 -8.99
N ASP A 834 18.03 9.54 -8.14
CA ASP A 834 18.23 10.94 -8.51
C ASP A 834 19.39 11.64 -7.79
N THR A 835 20.14 10.92 -6.97
CA THR A 835 21.30 11.47 -6.27
C THR A 835 22.36 11.93 -7.29
N PRO A 836 23.19 12.94 -6.96
CA PRO A 836 24.27 13.37 -7.83
C PRO A 836 25.21 12.23 -8.24
N LEU A 837 25.51 11.30 -7.32
CA LEU A 837 26.34 10.13 -7.59
C LEU A 837 25.67 9.16 -8.58
N ALA A 838 24.36 8.90 -8.42
CA ALA A 838 23.62 8.03 -9.34
C ALA A 838 23.57 8.62 -10.75
N LYS A 839 23.27 9.92 -10.87
CA LYS A 839 23.26 10.64 -12.16
C LYS A 839 24.65 10.59 -12.83
N ALA A 840 25.72 10.84 -12.08
CA ALA A 840 27.09 10.74 -12.59
C ALA A 840 27.45 9.31 -13.06
N HIS A 841 27.05 8.28 -12.31
CA HIS A 841 27.21 6.88 -12.70
C HIS A 841 26.48 6.58 -14.02
N MET A 842 25.23 7.02 -14.16
CA MET A 842 24.46 6.83 -15.40
C MET A 842 25.18 7.48 -16.59
N GLN A 843 25.67 8.71 -16.44
CA GLN A 843 26.38 9.43 -17.51
C GLN A 843 27.71 8.76 -17.89
N ALA A 844 28.48 8.28 -16.90
CA ALA A 844 29.69 7.52 -17.15
C ALA A 844 29.44 6.24 -17.97
N ASN A 845 28.20 5.75 -17.98
CA ASN A 845 27.75 4.57 -18.72
C ASN A 845 26.84 4.91 -19.91
N GLY A 846 26.94 6.15 -20.43
CA GLY A 846 26.32 6.55 -21.69
C GLY A 846 24.97 7.26 -21.59
N ALA A 847 24.46 7.53 -20.37
CA ALA A 847 23.23 8.31 -20.22
C ALA A 847 23.44 9.79 -20.60
N GLN A 848 22.51 10.34 -21.38
CA GLN A 848 22.52 11.74 -21.79
C GLN A 848 21.49 12.55 -20.99
N LEU A 849 21.92 13.05 -19.82
CA LEU A 849 21.07 13.83 -18.90
C LEU A 849 21.19 15.36 -19.06
N GLY A 850 22.03 15.83 -19.99
CA GLY A 850 22.31 17.26 -20.19
C GLY A 850 23.32 17.85 -19.19
N ALA A 851 23.64 19.14 -19.35
CA ALA A 851 24.63 19.86 -18.54
C ALA A 851 24.09 20.33 -17.16
N ALA A 852 22.78 20.31 -16.96
CA ALA A 852 22.11 20.80 -15.75
C ALA A 852 22.16 19.78 -14.58
N LEU A 853 23.32 19.20 -14.30
CA LEU A 853 23.52 18.22 -13.23
C LEU A 853 23.43 18.80 -11.81
N ASN A 854 23.54 20.13 -11.68
CA ASN A 854 23.65 20.84 -10.40
C ASN A 854 22.45 21.74 -10.09
N GLY A 855 21.36 21.66 -10.86
CA GLY A 855 20.14 22.42 -10.61
C GLY A 855 19.16 21.65 -9.70
N PRO A 856 18.52 22.29 -8.71
CA PRO A 856 17.59 21.65 -7.77
C PRO A 856 16.21 21.31 -8.38
N SER A 857 16.12 21.11 -9.70
CA SER A 857 14.87 21.12 -10.46
C SER A 857 14.97 20.30 -11.74
N TYR A 858 13.94 19.47 -12.00
CA TYR A 858 13.74 18.72 -13.26
C TYR A 858 13.61 19.59 -14.52
N THR A 859 13.57 20.92 -14.38
CA THR A 859 13.25 21.88 -15.45
C THR A 859 14.16 21.86 -16.66
N ASP A 860 15.35 21.23 -16.57
CA ASP A 860 16.35 21.24 -17.64
C ASP A 860 17.04 19.88 -17.83
N MET A 861 16.45 18.79 -17.32
CA MET A 861 17.01 17.45 -17.50
C MET A 861 16.82 16.95 -18.94
N GLY A 862 17.87 16.36 -19.51
CA GLY A 862 17.87 15.74 -20.83
C GLY A 862 18.71 16.48 -21.85
N VAL A 863 18.69 15.97 -23.08
CA VAL A 863 19.35 16.59 -24.25
C VAL A 863 18.33 16.96 -25.30
N VAL A 864 18.70 17.82 -26.24
CA VAL A 864 17.86 18.16 -27.39
C VAL A 864 17.49 16.87 -28.12
N ARG A 865 16.22 16.69 -28.49
CA ARG A 865 15.73 15.46 -29.14
C ARG A 865 16.52 15.07 -30.38
N THR A 866 16.90 16.04 -31.21
CA THR A 866 17.72 15.78 -32.40
C THR A 866 19.12 15.27 -32.10
N ASP A 867 19.60 15.44 -30.87
CA ASP A 867 20.96 15.06 -30.44
C ASP A 867 20.99 13.68 -29.74
N LEU A 868 19.82 13.14 -29.38
CA LEU A 868 19.66 11.80 -28.80
C LEU A 868 19.94 10.58 -29.73
N PRO A 869 19.88 10.64 -31.08
CA PRO A 869 19.67 9.43 -31.89
C PRO A 869 20.88 8.48 -32.06
N SER A 870 21.99 8.64 -31.32
CA SER A 870 23.23 7.89 -31.61
C SER A 870 23.81 6.99 -30.50
N LEU A 871 23.22 6.89 -29.31
CA LEU A 871 23.78 6.06 -28.22
C LEU A 871 22.80 4.98 -27.77
N THR A 872 23.21 3.72 -27.94
CA THR A 872 22.58 2.58 -27.28
C THR A 872 22.94 2.62 -25.80
N GLU A 873 21.95 2.71 -24.92
CA GLU A 873 22.18 2.61 -23.47
C GLU A 873 22.81 1.26 -23.14
N GLN A 874 24.04 1.27 -22.61
CA GLN A 874 24.80 0.05 -22.30
C GLN A 874 24.44 -0.55 -20.93
N CYS A 875 23.45 0.01 -20.24
CA CYS A 875 23.06 -0.37 -18.89
C CYS A 875 22.77 -1.88 -18.77
N ALA A 876 22.14 -2.48 -19.79
CA ALA A 876 21.79 -3.90 -19.80
C ALA A 876 23.00 -4.85 -19.77
N LEU A 877 24.22 -4.37 -20.05
CA LEU A 877 25.44 -5.18 -19.93
C LEU A 877 25.72 -5.58 -18.48
N CYS A 878 25.43 -4.69 -17.54
CA CYS A 878 25.66 -4.89 -16.10
C CYS A 878 24.37 -5.13 -15.32
N HIS A 879 23.27 -4.49 -15.74
CA HIS A 879 21.96 -4.52 -15.08
C HIS A 879 20.94 -5.45 -15.74
N GLY A 880 21.31 -6.11 -16.84
CA GLY A 880 20.47 -7.12 -17.47
C GLY A 880 20.30 -8.37 -16.61
N GLN A 881 19.40 -9.25 -17.03
CA GLN A 881 19.14 -10.48 -16.31
C GLN A 881 20.40 -11.35 -16.16
N GLY A 882 20.65 -11.86 -14.95
CA GLY A 882 21.78 -12.73 -14.62
C GLY A 882 23.15 -12.05 -14.73
N LYS A 883 23.18 -10.72 -14.84
CA LYS A 883 24.41 -9.94 -14.87
C LYS A 883 24.87 -9.58 -13.45
N VAL A 884 26.08 -9.04 -13.36
CA VAL A 884 26.76 -8.74 -12.08
C VAL A 884 25.97 -7.79 -11.18
N ALA A 885 25.11 -6.95 -11.75
CA ALA A 885 24.23 -6.02 -11.03
C ALA A 885 22.78 -6.13 -11.51
N ASP A 886 22.32 -7.36 -11.74
CA ASP A 886 20.94 -7.70 -12.10
C ASP A 886 19.91 -6.91 -11.26
N VAL A 887 19.00 -6.20 -11.94
CA VAL A 887 18.03 -5.29 -11.30
C VAL A 887 17.13 -6.01 -10.31
N ILE A 888 16.66 -7.22 -10.64
CA ILE A 888 15.75 -7.98 -9.78
C ILE A 888 16.49 -8.40 -8.51
N THR A 889 17.71 -8.90 -8.66
CA THR A 889 18.57 -9.32 -7.55
C THR A 889 18.88 -8.14 -6.63
N MET A 890 19.26 -6.99 -7.20
CA MET A 890 19.61 -5.81 -6.41
C MET A 890 18.40 -5.24 -5.65
N HIS A 891 17.20 -5.27 -6.22
CA HIS A 891 16.00 -4.76 -5.54
C HIS A 891 15.32 -5.79 -4.63
N ALA A 892 15.62 -7.08 -4.79
CA ALA A 892 15.24 -8.13 -3.84
C ALA A 892 16.22 -8.25 -2.66
N ALA A 893 17.51 -7.93 -2.85
CA ALA A 893 18.57 -8.09 -1.86
C ALA A 893 18.88 -6.80 -1.06
N ASN A 894 18.76 -5.61 -1.66
CA ASN A 894 19.14 -4.36 -1.00
C ASN A 894 17.99 -3.80 -0.17
N ARG A 895 18.07 -4.08 1.12
CA ARG A 895 17.31 -3.41 2.18
C ARG A 895 17.93 -2.04 2.43
N PRO A 896 17.16 -0.94 2.43
CA PRO A 896 17.59 0.21 3.20
C PRO A 896 17.62 -0.21 4.67
N ALA A 897 18.66 0.21 5.40
CA ALA A 897 18.49 0.42 6.83
C ALA A 897 17.23 1.25 7.03
N VAL A 898 16.44 0.98 8.08
CA VAL A 898 15.36 1.87 8.49
C VAL A 898 16.00 3.21 8.86
N VAL A 899 16.20 4.07 7.86
CA VAL A 899 16.42 5.49 8.08
C VAL A 899 15.05 5.96 8.52
N SER A 900 14.91 6.26 9.80
CA SER A 900 13.91 7.21 10.23
C SER A 900 14.13 8.46 9.38
N VAL A 901 13.34 8.62 8.32
CA VAL A 901 13.19 9.93 7.70
C VAL A 901 12.50 10.74 8.78
N ALA A 902 13.31 11.44 9.59
CA ALA A 902 12.79 12.54 10.36
C ALA A 902 12.21 13.50 9.31
N PRO A 903 10.90 13.81 9.35
CA PRO A 903 10.39 14.89 8.53
C PRO A 903 11.19 16.12 8.93
N THR A 904 11.78 16.79 7.93
CA THR A 904 12.31 18.13 8.14
C THR A 904 11.21 18.97 8.78
N THR A 905 11.53 19.62 9.90
CA THR A 905 10.61 20.14 10.92
C THR A 905 9.74 21.34 10.49
N THR A 906 9.32 21.44 9.23
CA THR A 906 8.64 22.61 8.70
C THR A 906 7.61 22.31 7.61
N THR A 907 6.68 21.36 7.80
CA THR A 907 5.43 21.36 7.00
C THR A 907 4.24 20.88 7.83
N THR A 908 3.54 21.82 8.45
CA THR A 908 2.20 21.57 8.99
C THR A 908 1.15 21.89 7.90
N SER A 909 0.23 20.95 7.65
CA SER A 909 -1.02 21.09 6.86
C SER A 909 -1.02 20.83 5.33
N ALA A 910 0.11 20.52 4.69
CA ALA A 910 0.18 20.47 3.21
C ALA A 910 -0.59 19.29 2.55
N THR A 911 -0.69 18.15 3.23
CA THR A 911 -1.09 16.86 2.63
C THR A 911 -2.58 16.77 2.24
N LYS A 912 -3.49 17.43 2.97
CA LYS A 912 -4.97 17.35 2.76
C LYS A 912 -5.43 17.84 1.37
N ALA A 913 -4.81 18.88 0.83
CA ALA A 913 -5.27 19.56 -0.37
C ALA A 913 -4.76 18.91 -1.67
N LEU A 914 -3.59 18.28 -1.62
CA LEU A 914 -2.86 17.78 -2.79
C LEU A 914 -3.50 16.52 -3.39
N ILE A 915 -3.84 15.52 -2.56
CA ILE A 915 -4.42 14.25 -3.04
C ILE A 915 -5.83 14.46 -3.59
N LYS A 916 -6.64 15.29 -2.92
CA LYS A 916 -7.97 15.65 -3.39
C LYS A 916 -7.93 16.42 -4.72
N GLN A 917 -6.87 17.19 -4.98
CA GLN A 917 -6.65 17.84 -6.28
C GLN A 917 -6.18 16.86 -7.36
N MET A 918 -5.35 15.86 -7.03
CA MET A 918 -4.96 14.81 -7.99
C MET A 918 -6.15 13.94 -8.42
N LEU A 919 -7.03 13.57 -7.50
CA LEU A 919 -8.21 12.73 -7.80
C LEU A 919 -9.29 13.49 -8.59
N ASN A 920 -9.41 14.81 -8.37
CA ASN A 920 -10.42 15.65 -9.03
C ASN A 920 -10.00 16.18 -10.41
N TRP A 921 -8.81 15.85 -10.90
CA TRP A 921 -8.22 16.43 -12.12
C TRP A 921 -7.92 15.42 -13.18
#